data_AF-A0A1T4LX56-F1
#
_entry.id   AF-A0A1T4LX56-F1
#
_cell.length_a   1.000
_cell.length_b   1.000
_cell.length_c   1.000
_cell.angle_alpha   90.00
_cell.angle_beta   90.00
_cell.angle_gamma   90.00
#
_symmetry.space_group_name_H-M   'P 1'
#
loop_
_entity.id
_entity.type
_entity.pdbx_description
1 polymer ?
#
loop_
_entity_poly.entity_id
_entity_poly.type
_entity_poly.pdbx_seq_one_letter_code
_entity_poly.pdbx_strand_id
1 'polypeptide(L)'
;MKNIMRNLLCSNLKRKIKITNSLLVAFLITGGISFGAGEAPLHVSNSVKVHEGNINEMRETVDNYGEHIGALDNFINAHDQRLTNNEEKISDHGMAIKSLMGNKADKVETEKALGEVRESANKERKDRLSNERTLNNGIKALERNKANKSDVDSSLKEHQAELDNYGEHIGALDNFINAHDQRITNNEKKISDHGMAIKSLMGNKADKVETEKALGEVRESANKERKDRLSNERTLNNGIKALERNKANKSDVDSSLKEHQAELDNYGEHIGALDNLANTQSAKINTMDKELKETSAVAKEVKETVDNYGEHIGALDNLANDQAKRLDKVEKTSGRVAAHEQYINGLTERANAQEEKLDDLNKKVKANEDAFKNFDGGAKDAALTIEENQNGVDRLIDKTDATNKNVEKLSKDFGATQTQVKRNSQVISALLDSASRGSYMVTGDVVDGVKKEETITKADAEKMKKDHAEITEHAKRLDELMIAEGNDIKKHEDELAAQDKKLAAHDTQLTTNKKSIDDNTKAITNNKNTIAAQDKKLKDHDTKLDANKKSIDSNTKEITNNRNAIKDLAKTKYRTEDINRNTQAINQNTRAINRINSRLDHMDNKINQGMSLMAAMTAIDFQNVGAGEVGIGAGVGHYVNSEGVAIGVAYAPTDVFRVNAKYSVTTGSIHNSAVAVGATYKFKLR
;
A
#
# COMPACT_ATOMS: atom_id res chain seq x y z
N MET A 1 18.88 -43.15 131.02
CA MET A 1 19.39 -43.24 132.41
C MET A 1 20.91 -43.11 132.30
N LYS A 2 21.60 -42.09 132.82
CA LYS A 2 21.30 -41.13 133.91
C LYS A 2 21.00 -41.82 135.24
N ASN A 3 21.80 -41.47 136.25
CA ASN A 3 21.70 -41.83 137.67
C ASN A 3 21.97 -43.32 137.98
N ILE A 4 23.02 -43.62 138.74
CA ILE A 4 23.00 -43.67 140.22
C ILE A 4 21.97 -44.69 140.70
N MET A 5 22.45 -45.85 141.14
CA MET A 5 22.15 -46.32 142.50
C MET A 5 23.32 -47.09 143.10
N ARG A 6 23.83 -46.51 144.20
CA ARG A 6 24.26 -47.15 145.46
C ARG A 6 25.35 -48.24 145.35
N ASN A 7 26.58 -47.98 145.77
CA ASN A 7 27.05 -47.59 147.11
C ASN A 7 26.69 -48.59 148.23
N LEU A 8 27.71 -48.89 149.04
CA LEU A 8 27.64 -49.07 150.49
C LEU A 8 26.76 -50.21 151.05
N LEU A 9 27.38 -51.39 151.16
CA LEU A 9 27.66 -52.02 152.46
C LEU A 9 29.17 -52.37 152.43
N CYS A 10 30.10 -51.78 153.18
CA CYS A 10 30.02 -51.13 154.51
C CYS A 10 29.57 -52.12 155.60
N SER A 11 30.24 -52.31 156.74
CA SER A 11 31.63 -52.06 157.16
C SER A 11 31.85 -52.75 158.53
N ASN A 12 33.07 -52.69 159.07
CA ASN A 12 33.34 -52.69 160.52
C ASN A 12 32.68 -53.79 161.40
N LEU A 13 33.42 -54.87 161.68
CA LEU A 13 33.30 -55.53 162.99
C LEU A 13 34.65 -55.92 163.58
N LYS A 14 35.03 -55.15 164.62
CA LYS A 14 35.87 -55.49 165.79
C LYS A 14 37.21 -56.21 165.49
N ARG A 15 38.33 -55.50 165.52
CA ARG A 15 39.09 -55.14 166.75
C ARG A 15 39.34 -56.29 167.72
N LYS A 16 40.60 -56.75 167.72
CA LYS A 16 41.50 -56.88 168.89
C LYS A 16 40.87 -57.37 170.21
N ILE A 17 41.26 -58.59 170.60
CA ILE A 17 41.78 -58.83 171.95
C ILE A 17 43.20 -59.40 171.80
N LYS A 18 44.19 -58.74 172.42
CA LYS A 18 45.45 -59.37 172.82
C LYS A 18 45.28 -59.73 174.29
N ILE A 19 45.60 -60.95 174.69
CA ILE A 19 46.12 -61.22 176.04
C ILE A 19 47.38 -62.06 175.87
N THR A 20 48.39 -61.76 176.68
CA THR A 20 49.70 -62.40 176.70
C THR A 20 50.00 -62.77 178.14
N ASN A 21 50.19 -64.07 178.45
CA ASN A 21 51.22 -64.52 179.39
C ASN A 21 51.31 -66.05 179.54
N SER A 22 52.46 -66.60 179.16
CA SER A 22 53.55 -67.00 180.09
C SER A 22 53.28 -67.98 181.26
N LEU A 23 54.12 -69.05 181.30
CA LEU A 23 54.56 -69.83 182.48
C LEU A 23 53.48 -70.75 183.15
N LEU A 24 53.80 -71.81 183.93
CA LEU A 24 55.07 -72.30 184.50
C LEU A 24 55.15 -73.87 184.64
N VAL A 25 56.38 -74.36 184.52
CA VAL A 25 57.06 -75.64 184.93
C VAL A 25 56.42 -76.60 185.97
N ALA A 26 56.82 -77.89 185.91
CA ALA A 26 56.88 -78.93 186.98
C ALA A 26 55.59 -79.70 187.36
N PHE A 27 55.63 -80.94 187.89
CA PHE A 27 56.61 -82.06 187.88
C PHE A 27 55.89 -83.34 188.38
N LEU A 28 56.29 -84.55 187.97
CA LEU A 28 55.89 -85.78 188.71
C LEU A 28 56.91 -86.91 188.52
N ILE A 29 57.41 -87.47 189.63
CA ILE A 29 58.44 -88.52 189.68
C ILE A 29 57.78 -89.86 189.98
N THR A 30 58.26 -90.93 189.35
CA THR A 30 58.05 -92.32 189.82
C THR A 30 59.41 -92.95 190.18
N GLY A 31 59.46 -93.61 191.34
CA GLY A 31 60.70 -93.87 192.09
C GLY A 31 61.76 -94.78 191.46
N GLY A 32 63.00 -94.58 191.93
CA GLY A 32 64.20 -95.35 191.59
C GLY A 32 65.21 -95.38 192.75
N ILE A 33 65.03 -96.31 193.67
CA ILE A 33 65.93 -96.75 194.77
C ILE A 33 67.27 -97.26 194.13
N SER A 34 68.49 -97.21 194.68
CA SER A 34 69.12 -96.90 196.00
C SER A 34 70.52 -96.27 195.76
N PHE A 35 71.14 -95.47 196.64
CA PHE A 35 71.70 -95.75 197.99
C PHE A 35 72.81 -96.82 198.05
N GLY A 36 73.89 -96.54 198.81
CA GLY A 36 74.86 -97.56 199.27
C GLY A 36 76.34 -97.21 199.11
N ALA A 37 76.86 -96.23 199.87
CA ALA A 37 78.30 -96.06 200.07
C ALA A 37 78.69 -96.64 201.44
N GLY A 38 79.85 -97.30 201.51
CA GLY A 38 80.22 -98.14 202.64
C GLY A 38 79.45 -99.47 202.67
N GLU A 39 80.01 -100.56 203.17
CA GLU A 39 81.28 -100.66 203.87
C GLU A 39 82.39 -101.21 202.96
N ALA A 40 83.48 -100.46 202.78
CA ALA A 40 84.76 -101.11 202.57
C ALA A 40 85.15 -101.96 203.79
N PRO A 41 85.01 -101.53 205.08
CA PRO A 41 84.69 -100.25 205.82
C PRO A 41 83.76 -99.04 205.39
N LEU A 42 82.71 -98.68 206.19
CA LEU A 42 82.09 -97.34 206.57
C LEU A 42 80.78 -96.59 205.94
N HIS A 43 79.49 -96.81 206.39
CA HIS A 43 78.27 -95.91 206.86
C HIS A 43 77.21 -94.89 206.11
N VAL A 44 75.84 -94.91 206.45
CA VAL A 44 74.72 -93.83 206.75
C VAL A 44 73.55 -93.21 205.77
N SER A 45 72.36 -92.63 206.23
CA SER A 45 71.09 -92.15 205.45
C SER A 45 69.86 -91.25 206.09
N ASN A 46 68.92 -90.56 205.31
CA ASN A 46 67.39 -90.24 205.46
C ASN A 46 66.65 -88.79 205.78
N SER A 47 65.41 -88.39 205.24
CA SER A 47 64.37 -87.29 205.68
C SER A 47 63.06 -86.89 204.78
N VAL A 48 61.88 -86.32 205.29
CA VAL A 48 60.68 -85.64 204.55
C VAL A 48 59.59 -84.81 205.40
N LYS A 49 59.03 -83.62 204.98
CA LYS A 49 57.57 -83.12 204.97
C LYS A 49 57.27 -81.57 204.89
N VAL A 50 56.00 -81.19 204.60
CA VAL A 50 55.28 -79.86 204.64
C VAL A 50 55.44 -78.89 203.43
N HIS A 51 54.63 -79.10 202.37
CA HIS A 51 54.44 -78.17 201.23
C HIS A 51 52.97 -78.15 200.69
N GLU A 52 51.99 -78.62 201.48
CA GLU A 52 50.67 -79.08 200.99
C GLU A 52 49.61 -77.99 200.73
N GLY A 53 49.80 -76.74 201.18
CA GLY A 53 48.75 -75.70 201.10
C GLY A 53 48.56 -75.07 199.71
N ASN A 54 49.66 -74.63 199.09
CA ASN A 54 49.61 -73.78 197.88
C ASN A 54 49.23 -74.51 196.58
N ILE A 55 48.98 -75.83 196.65
CA ILE A 55 48.74 -76.67 195.47
C ILE A 55 47.28 -76.58 195.00
N ASN A 56 46.32 -76.32 195.90
CA ASN A 56 44.90 -76.39 195.56
C ASN A 56 44.39 -75.21 194.71
N GLU A 57 44.82 -73.97 194.97
CA GLU A 57 44.39 -72.80 194.16
C GLU A 57 44.89 -72.88 192.69
N MET A 58 46.06 -73.49 192.47
CA MET A 58 46.59 -73.69 191.11
C MET A 58 45.72 -74.64 190.28
N ARG A 59 45.05 -75.61 190.90
CA ARG A 59 44.25 -76.63 190.21
C ARG A 59 42.99 -76.05 189.57
N GLU A 60 42.24 -75.25 190.32
CA GLU A 60 40.96 -74.66 189.86
C GLU A 60 41.17 -73.67 188.70
N THR A 61 42.38 -73.09 188.58
CA THR A 61 42.76 -72.24 187.45
C THR A 61 43.01 -73.05 186.16
N VAL A 62 43.55 -74.28 186.27
CA VAL A 62 43.90 -75.12 185.11
C VAL A 62 42.65 -75.67 184.42
N ASP A 63 41.66 -76.14 185.18
CA ASP A 63 40.42 -76.72 184.63
C ASP A 63 39.65 -75.68 183.78
N ASN A 64 39.68 -74.40 184.19
CA ASN A 64 39.05 -73.27 183.48
C ASN A 64 39.74 -72.94 182.13
N TYR A 65 41.06 -73.15 182.01
CA TYR A 65 41.74 -73.10 180.70
C TYR A 65 41.36 -74.27 179.79
N GLY A 66 41.00 -75.43 180.36
CA GLY A 66 40.54 -76.61 179.60
C GLY A 66 39.26 -76.33 178.80
N GLU A 67 38.24 -75.76 179.43
CA GLU A 67 36.98 -75.39 178.73
C GLU A 67 37.23 -74.36 177.61
N HIS A 68 38.10 -73.38 177.85
CA HIS A 68 38.46 -72.37 176.86
C HIS A 68 39.16 -72.94 175.61
N ILE A 69 39.92 -74.03 175.75
CA ILE A 69 40.53 -74.74 174.61
C ILE A 69 39.46 -75.52 173.83
N GLY A 70 38.56 -76.23 174.53
CA GLY A 70 37.45 -76.95 173.89
C GLY A 70 36.49 -76.03 173.10
N ALA A 71 36.31 -74.78 173.55
CA ALA A 71 35.57 -73.77 172.82
C ALA A 71 36.28 -73.32 171.52
N LEU A 72 37.62 -73.33 171.49
CA LEU A 72 38.41 -72.95 170.30
C LEU A 72 38.34 -74.00 169.20
N ASP A 73 38.46 -75.28 169.55
CA ASP A 73 38.40 -76.40 168.58
C ASP A 73 37.05 -76.45 167.84
N ASN A 74 35.95 -76.19 168.56
CA ASN A 74 34.63 -76.07 167.95
C ASN A 74 34.52 -74.89 166.97
N PHE A 75 35.20 -73.76 167.25
CA PHE A 75 35.25 -72.62 166.33
C PHE A 75 36.07 -72.91 165.07
N ILE A 76 37.18 -73.66 165.20
CA ILE A 76 38.03 -74.06 164.07
C ILE A 76 37.27 -75.01 163.13
N ASN A 77 36.64 -76.07 163.67
CA ASN A 77 35.83 -77.01 162.89
C ASN A 77 34.66 -76.30 162.15
N ALA A 78 34.02 -75.32 162.78
CA ALA A 78 32.98 -74.50 162.15
C ALA A 78 33.54 -73.53 161.07
N HIS A 79 34.85 -73.25 161.07
CA HIS A 79 35.51 -72.46 160.03
C HIS A 79 35.90 -73.31 158.82
N ASP A 80 36.39 -74.54 159.01
CA ASP A 80 36.73 -75.45 157.91
C ASP A 80 35.50 -75.85 157.08
N GLN A 81 34.35 -76.18 157.72
CA GLN A 81 33.09 -76.41 156.99
C GLN A 81 32.67 -75.20 156.13
N ARG A 82 33.01 -73.98 156.55
CA ARG A 82 32.72 -72.75 155.79
C ARG A 82 33.72 -72.52 154.65
N LEU A 83 34.92 -73.10 154.70
CA LEU A 83 35.85 -73.12 153.58
C LEU A 83 35.37 -74.12 152.51
N THR A 84 35.07 -75.37 152.89
CA THR A 84 34.55 -76.40 151.98
C THR A 84 33.31 -75.93 151.21
N ASN A 85 32.33 -75.35 151.90
CA ASN A 85 31.10 -74.81 151.30
C ASN A 85 31.33 -73.58 150.37
N ASN A 86 32.51 -72.97 150.40
CA ASN A 86 32.89 -71.90 149.47
C ASN A 86 33.68 -72.43 148.27
N GLU A 87 34.50 -73.47 148.44
CA GLU A 87 35.17 -74.17 147.33
C GLU A 87 34.15 -74.82 146.38
N GLU A 88 33.12 -75.45 146.94
CA GLU A 88 32.00 -76.02 146.16
C GLU A 88 31.28 -74.95 145.32
N LYS A 89 30.98 -73.79 145.91
CA LYS A 89 30.42 -72.63 145.17
C LYS A 89 31.35 -72.08 144.12
N ILE A 90 32.68 -72.11 144.32
CA ILE A 90 33.64 -71.68 143.30
C ILE A 90 33.64 -72.66 142.12
N SER A 91 33.46 -73.96 142.37
CA SER A 91 33.24 -74.98 141.32
C SER A 91 31.98 -74.68 140.49
N ASP A 92 30.85 -74.42 141.14
CA ASP A 92 29.59 -74.08 140.46
C ASP A 92 29.69 -72.82 139.58
N HIS A 93 30.31 -71.75 140.09
CA HIS A 93 30.57 -70.55 139.27
C HIS A 93 31.52 -70.85 138.10
N GLY A 94 32.51 -71.73 138.30
CA GLY A 94 33.39 -72.22 137.23
C GLY A 94 32.64 -72.99 136.13
N MET A 95 31.64 -73.79 136.50
CA MET A 95 30.75 -74.47 135.55
C MET A 95 29.83 -73.49 134.83
N ALA A 96 29.23 -72.53 135.53
CA ALA A 96 28.38 -71.49 134.94
C ALA A 96 29.15 -70.63 133.91
N ILE A 97 30.39 -70.24 134.23
CA ILE A 97 31.27 -69.50 133.32
C ILE A 97 31.63 -70.35 132.09
N LYS A 98 31.89 -71.66 132.25
CA LYS A 98 32.07 -72.57 131.10
C LYS A 98 30.84 -72.66 130.21
N SER A 99 29.62 -72.71 130.77
CA SER A 99 28.39 -72.71 129.96
C SER A 99 28.20 -71.40 129.19
N LEU A 100 28.48 -70.25 129.81
CA LEU A 100 28.40 -68.94 129.13
C LEU A 100 29.44 -68.81 128.00
N MET A 101 30.66 -69.34 128.16
CA MET A 101 31.65 -69.41 127.08
C MET A 101 31.37 -70.53 126.07
N GLY A 102 30.46 -71.46 126.38
CA GLY A 102 30.06 -72.57 125.53
C GLY A 102 29.08 -72.18 124.42
N ASN A 103 28.39 -71.04 124.55
CA ASN A 103 27.40 -70.60 123.56
C ASN A 103 28.05 -70.06 122.27
N LYS A 104 28.44 -70.98 121.39
CA LYS A 104 28.98 -70.69 120.04
C LYS A 104 27.91 -70.58 118.94
N ALA A 105 26.61 -70.73 119.27
CA ALA A 105 25.55 -70.73 118.27
C ALA A 105 25.39 -69.36 117.57
N ASP A 106 25.33 -68.29 118.37
CA ASP A 106 24.85 -66.97 117.91
C ASP A 106 25.76 -66.22 116.92
N LYS A 107 26.96 -66.73 116.60
CA LYS A 107 27.85 -66.08 115.62
C LYS A 107 27.75 -66.67 114.21
N VAL A 108 27.78 -68.00 114.06
CA VAL A 108 27.81 -68.61 112.71
C VAL A 108 26.45 -68.49 112.03
N GLU A 109 25.37 -68.61 112.80
CA GLU A 109 24.01 -68.50 112.27
C GLU A 109 23.65 -67.05 111.91
N THR A 110 24.16 -66.06 112.67
CA THR A 110 24.02 -64.64 112.31
C THR A 110 24.91 -64.23 111.14
N GLU A 111 26.13 -64.74 111.01
CA GLU A 111 26.97 -64.53 109.82
C GLU A 111 26.35 -65.17 108.56
N LYS A 112 25.71 -66.34 108.67
CA LYS A 112 24.94 -66.98 107.58
C LYS A 112 23.71 -66.15 107.18
N ALA A 113 22.90 -65.74 108.16
CA ALA A 113 21.73 -64.89 107.90
C ALA A 113 22.12 -63.52 107.28
N LEU A 114 23.23 -62.92 107.73
CA LEU A 114 23.82 -61.73 107.09
C LEU A 114 24.28 -62.01 105.66
N GLY A 115 24.82 -63.19 105.37
CA GLY A 115 25.14 -63.63 104.01
C GLY A 115 23.90 -63.70 103.12
N GLU A 116 22.87 -64.41 103.54
CA GLU A 116 21.61 -64.58 102.81
C GLU A 116 20.88 -63.24 102.59
N VAL A 117 20.84 -62.36 103.60
CA VAL A 117 20.31 -60.99 103.47
C VAL A 117 21.14 -60.17 102.47
N ARG A 118 22.46 -60.34 102.45
CA ARG A 118 23.37 -59.60 101.54
C ARG A 118 23.28 -60.09 100.09
N GLU A 119 23.07 -61.39 99.86
CA GLU A 119 22.76 -61.93 98.54
C GLU A 119 21.38 -61.48 98.06
N SER A 120 20.37 -61.52 98.93
CA SER A 120 19.02 -61.03 98.64
C SER A 120 19.03 -59.54 98.26
N ALA A 121 19.71 -58.69 99.06
CA ALA A 121 19.86 -57.26 98.77
C ALA A 121 20.67 -56.98 97.48
N ASN A 122 21.69 -57.79 97.17
CA ASN A 122 22.43 -57.69 95.91
C ASN A 122 21.57 -58.09 94.70
N LYS A 123 20.71 -59.10 94.85
CA LYS A 123 19.73 -59.50 93.83
C LYS A 123 18.69 -58.41 93.62
N GLU A 124 18.06 -57.91 94.69
CA GLU A 124 17.11 -56.79 94.64
C GLU A 124 17.74 -55.56 93.97
N ARG A 125 18.99 -55.22 94.33
CA ARG A 125 19.73 -54.11 93.69
C ARG A 125 19.93 -54.34 92.19
N LYS A 126 20.24 -55.57 91.75
CA LYS A 126 20.40 -55.91 90.33
C LYS A 126 19.08 -55.83 89.58
N ASP A 127 18.00 -56.32 90.19
CA ASP A 127 16.65 -56.30 89.61
C ASP A 127 16.12 -54.86 89.54
N ARG A 128 16.38 -54.02 90.55
CA ARG A 128 16.07 -52.58 90.53
C ARG A 128 16.86 -51.82 89.48
N LEU A 129 18.16 -52.11 89.29
CA LEU A 129 18.95 -51.56 88.17
C LEU A 129 18.43 -52.01 86.79
N SER A 130 17.86 -53.22 86.67
CA SER A 130 17.21 -53.71 85.46
C SER A 130 15.89 -52.96 85.18
N ASN A 131 15.09 -52.78 86.22
CA ASN A 131 13.83 -52.03 86.15
C ASN A 131 14.07 -50.54 85.87
N GLU A 132 15.13 -49.94 86.42
CA GLU A 132 15.57 -48.58 86.13
C GLU A 132 15.99 -48.39 84.67
N ARG A 133 16.74 -49.35 84.08
CA ARG A 133 17.05 -49.36 82.65
C ARG A 133 15.78 -49.46 81.79
N THR A 134 14.86 -50.33 82.18
CA THR A 134 13.57 -50.50 81.50
C THR A 134 12.72 -49.23 81.56
N LEU A 135 12.63 -48.58 82.73
CA LEU A 135 11.95 -47.30 82.94
C LEU A 135 12.57 -46.19 82.09
N ASN A 136 13.90 -46.05 82.11
CA ASN A 136 14.61 -45.04 81.31
C ASN A 136 14.44 -45.26 79.80
N ASN A 137 14.35 -46.50 79.33
CA ASN A 137 14.00 -46.81 77.94
C ASN A 137 12.54 -46.44 77.61
N GLY A 138 11.62 -46.64 78.55
CA GLY A 138 10.23 -46.18 78.45
C GLY A 138 10.10 -44.66 78.40
N ILE A 139 10.83 -43.93 79.24
CA ILE A 139 10.90 -42.46 79.22
C ILE A 139 11.41 -41.97 77.84
N LYS A 140 12.50 -42.54 77.34
CA LYS A 140 13.02 -42.23 75.99
C LYS A 140 12.08 -42.62 74.84
N ALA A 141 11.11 -43.51 75.06
CA ALA A 141 10.05 -43.80 74.10
C ALA A 141 8.91 -42.76 74.18
N LEU A 142 8.52 -42.33 75.38
CA LEU A 142 7.55 -41.25 75.58
C LEU A 142 8.07 -39.91 75.05
N GLU A 143 9.36 -39.60 75.21
CA GLU A 143 9.99 -38.40 74.65
C GLU A 143 9.95 -38.39 73.11
N ARG A 144 10.26 -39.53 72.46
CA ARG A 144 10.12 -39.69 71.01
C ARG A 144 8.67 -39.59 70.55
N ASN A 145 7.72 -40.22 71.26
CA ASN A 145 6.30 -40.08 70.93
C ASN A 145 5.79 -38.63 71.09
N LYS A 146 6.35 -37.86 72.02
CA LYS A 146 6.07 -36.43 72.17
C LYS A 146 6.63 -35.60 71.01
N ALA A 147 7.83 -35.92 70.51
CA ALA A 147 8.39 -35.31 69.31
C ALA A 147 7.53 -35.63 68.08
N ASN A 148 7.28 -36.92 67.81
CA ASN A 148 6.43 -37.37 66.70
C ASN A 148 5.03 -36.72 66.73
N LYS A 149 4.44 -36.49 67.93
CA LYS A 149 3.17 -35.75 68.04
C LYS A 149 3.33 -34.29 67.60
N SER A 150 4.42 -33.62 67.97
CA SER A 150 4.70 -32.24 67.55
C SER A 150 4.84 -32.12 66.03
N ASP A 151 5.41 -33.13 65.38
CA ASP A 151 5.58 -33.18 63.93
C ASP A 151 4.21 -33.38 63.23
N VAL A 152 3.38 -34.31 63.75
CA VAL A 152 1.99 -34.51 63.29
C VAL A 152 1.10 -33.27 63.55
N ASP A 153 1.21 -32.64 64.72
CA ASP A 153 0.52 -31.38 65.07
C ASP A 153 1.00 -30.18 64.19
N SER A 154 2.10 -30.35 63.45
CA SER A 154 2.62 -29.35 62.50
C SER A 154 2.16 -29.65 61.06
N SER A 155 2.29 -30.89 60.60
CA SER A 155 1.74 -31.35 59.31
C SER A 155 0.22 -31.15 59.21
N LEU A 156 -0.53 -31.33 60.30
CA LEU A 156 -1.97 -31.04 60.34
C LEU A 156 -2.29 -29.54 60.15
N LYS A 157 -1.40 -28.62 60.54
CA LYS A 157 -1.58 -27.18 60.29
C LYS A 157 -1.21 -26.80 58.87
N GLU A 158 -0.20 -27.45 58.31
CA GLU A 158 0.19 -27.29 56.90
C GLU A 158 -0.95 -27.73 55.97
N HIS A 159 -1.51 -28.92 56.19
CA HIS A 159 -2.69 -29.40 55.46
C HIS A 159 -3.95 -28.54 55.70
N GLN A 160 -4.13 -27.93 56.87
CA GLN A 160 -5.23 -26.97 57.08
C GLN A 160 -5.01 -25.71 56.23
N ALA A 161 -3.79 -25.16 56.18
CA ALA A 161 -3.47 -24.00 55.33
C ALA A 161 -3.60 -24.31 53.83
N GLU A 162 -3.28 -25.55 53.40
CA GLU A 162 -3.57 -26.01 52.04
C GLU A 162 -5.09 -26.04 51.77
N LEU A 163 -5.89 -26.60 52.68
CA LEU A 163 -7.36 -26.64 52.55
C LEU A 163 -7.98 -25.24 52.52
N ASP A 164 -7.49 -24.31 53.34
CA ASP A 164 -7.93 -22.91 53.37
C ASP A 164 -7.62 -22.22 52.02
N ASN A 165 -6.42 -22.44 51.46
CA ASN A 165 -6.02 -21.95 50.13
C ASN A 165 -6.85 -22.57 49.00
N TYR A 166 -7.18 -23.87 49.05
CA TYR A 166 -8.14 -24.47 48.12
C TYR A 166 -9.54 -23.84 48.26
N GLY A 167 -9.96 -23.47 49.48
CA GLY A 167 -11.18 -22.72 49.72
C GLY A 167 -11.18 -21.34 49.05
N GLU A 168 -10.09 -20.57 49.17
CA GLU A 168 -9.93 -19.29 48.47
C GLU A 168 -9.96 -19.46 46.94
N HIS A 169 -9.28 -20.49 46.40
CA HIS A 169 -9.32 -20.81 44.98
C HIS A 169 -10.72 -21.19 44.47
N ILE A 170 -11.50 -21.94 45.26
CA ILE A 170 -12.90 -22.25 44.93
C ILE A 170 -13.76 -20.98 44.96
N GLY A 171 -13.61 -20.12 45.96
CA GLY A 171 -14.29 -18.82 46.02
C GLY A 171 -13.93 -17.91 44.83
N ALA A 172 -12.68 -17.93 44.36
CA ALA A 172 -12.27 -17.21 43.16
C ALA A 172 -12.92 -17.77 41.87
N LEU A 173 -13.08 -19.09 41.77
CA LEU A 173 -13.79 -19.74 40.67
C LEU A 173 -15.30 -19.42 40.68
N ASP A 174 -15.96 -19.44 41.83
CA ASP A 174 -17.37 -19.05 41.94
C ASP A 174 -17.59 -17.59 41.51
N ASN A 175 -16.70 -16.67 41.91
CA ASN A 175 -16.76 -15.28 41.45
C ASN A 175 -16.58 -15.16 39.92
N PHE A 176 -15.71 -15.97 39.32
CA PHE A 176 -15.51 -16.02 37.87
C PHE A 176 -16.73 -16.59 37.12
N ILE A 177 -17.36 -17.64 37.67
CA ILE A 177 -18.60 -18.24 37.14
C ILE A 177 -19.74 -17.23 37.18
N ASN A 178 -19.96 -16.57 38.34
CA ASN A 178 -20.98 -15.52 38.47
C ASN A 178 -20.77 -14.36 37.47
N ALA A 179 -19.52 -13.95 37.23
CA ALA A 179 -19.20 -12.94 36.22
C ALA A 179 -19.41 -13.43 34.78
N HIS A 180 -19.30 -14.73 34.52
CA HIS A 180 -19.62 -15.35 33.24
C HIS A 180 -21.13 -15.44 33.01
N ASP A 181 -21.92 -15.84 34.00
CA ASP A 181 -23.39 -15.91 33.89
C ASP A 181 -23.98 -14.53 33.62
N GLN A 182 -23.53 -13.49 34.32
CA GLN A 182 -23.92 -12.10 34.01
C GLN A 182 -23.59 -11.70 32.56
N ARG A 183 -22.46 -12.17 32.00
CA ARG A 183 -22.11 -11.92 30.59
C ARG A 183 -22.99 -12.70 29.62
N ILE A 184 -23.41 -13.91 29.99
CA ILE A 184 -24.36 -14.74 29.21
C ILE A 184 -25.73 -14.05 29.18
N THR A 185 -26.32 -13.71 30.34
CA THR A 185 -27.62 -13.01 30.42
C THR A 185 -27.63 -11.70 29.61
N ASN A 186 -26.54 -10.92 29.68
CA ASN A 186 -26.40 -9.68 28.90
C ASN A 186 -26.33 -9.93 27.38
N ASN A 187 -25.78 -11.06 26.94
CA ASN A 187 -25.73 -11.43 25.52
C ASN A 187 -27.07 -12.02 25.04
N GLU A 188 -27.76 -12.82 25.85
CA GLU A 188 -29.11 -13.30 25.58
C GLU A 188 -30.08 -12.13 25.38
N LYS A 189 -30.01 -11.09 26.24
CA LYS A 189 -30.80 -9.87 26.06
C LYS A 189 -30.51 -9.21 24.70
N LYS A 190 -29.23 -9.03 24.32
CA LYS A 190 -28.85 -8.46 23.01
C LYS A 190 -29.36 -9.30 21.84
N ILE A 191 -29.32 -10.63 21.95
CA ILE A 191 -29.85 -11.55 20.93
C ILE A 191 -31.36 -11.37 20.80
N SER A 192 -32.09 -11.21 21.91
CA SER A 192 -33.52 -10.90 21.91
C SER A 192 -33.82 -9.52 21.28
N ASP A 193 -33.07 -8.48 21.67
CA ASP A 193 -33.20 -7.12 21.13
C ASP A 193 -32.96 -7.10 19.61
N HIS A 194 -31.89 -7.76 19.13
CA HIS A 194 -31.62 -7.94 17.69
C HIS A 194 -32.71 -8.77 17.00
N GLY A 195 -33.21 -9.83 17.63
CA GLY A 195 -34.31 -10.65 17.10
C GLY A 195 -35.61 -9.87 16.92
N MET A 196 -35.90 -8.93 17.83
CA MET A 196 -37.01 -7.98 17.68
C MET A 196 -36.74 -6.98 16.54
N ALA A 197 -35.55 -6.39 16.46
CA ALA A 197 -35.19 -5.47 15.37
C ALA A 197 -35.29 -6.13 13.98
N ILE A 198 -34.79 -7.37 13.83
CA ILE A 198 -34.89 -8.15 12.60
C ILE A 198 -36.36 -8.45 12.25
N LYS A 199 -37.20 -8.81 13.23
CA LYS A 199 -38.64 -8.99 13.02
C LYS A 199 -39.34 -7.71 12.57
N SER A 200 -38.98 -6.55 13.13
CA SER A 200 -39.52 -5.25 12.71
C SER A 200 -39.10 -4.89 11.28
N LEU A 201 -37.84 -5.12 10.91
CA LEU A 201 -37.34 -4.91 9.54
C LEU A 201 -38.04 -5.82 8.53
N MET A 202 -38.22 -7.11 8.83
CA MET A 202 -38.99 -8.04 7.99
C MET A 202 -40.50 -7.73 7.98
N GLY A 203 -41.01 -7.08 9.02
CA GLY A 203 -42.42 -6.74 9.20
C GLY A 203 -42.86 -5.42 8.57
N ASN A 204 -41.92 -4.56 8.14
CA ASN A 204 -42.23 -3.22 7.66
C ASN A 204 -42.86 -3.22 6.24
N LYS A 205 -44.17 -3.48 6.17
CA LYS A 205 -44.93 -3.53 4.91
C LYS A 205 -44.95 -2.21 4.13
N ALA A 206 -44.60 -1.08 4.75
CA ALA A 206 -44.51 0.22 4.07
C ALA A 206 -43.44 0.19 2.96
N ASP A 207 -42.23 -0.23 3.30
CA ASP A 207 -41.08 -0.23 2.38
C ASP A 207 -41.34 -1.08 1.13
N LYS A 208 -42.06 -2.21 1.26
CA LYS A 208 -42.38 -3.05 0.11
C LYS A 208 -43.29 -2.33 -0.90
N VAL A 209 -44.36 -1.68 -0.45
CA VAL A 209 -45.29 -0.99 -1.36
C VAL A 209 -44.63 0.23 -2.00
N GLU A 210 -43.82 0.97 -1.24
CA GLU A 210 -43.12 2.15 -1.74
C GLU A 210 -41.97 1.78 -2.70
N THR A 211 -41.24 0.69 -2.45
CA THR A 211 -40.23 0.17 -3.39
C THR A 211 -40.84 -0.47 -4.64
N GLU A 212 -41.97 -1.19 -4.54
CA GLU A 212 -42.70 -1.70 -5.71
C GLU A 212 -43.25 -0.54 -6.58
N LYS A 213 -43.73 0.55 -5.95
CA LYS A 213 -44.13 1.79 -6.64
C LYS A 213 -42.95 2.48 -7.33
N ALA A 214 -41.83 2.67 -6.62
CA ALA A 214 -40.61 3.27 -7.19
C ALA A 214 -40.04 2.42 -8.35
N LEU A 215 -40.07 1.08 -8.24
CA LEU A 215 -39.73 0.17 -9.34
C LEU A 215 -40.69 0.30 -10.53
N GLY A 216 -41.97 0.59 -10.31
CA GLY A 216 -42.94 0.94 -11.34
C GLY A 216 -42.55 2.24 -12.07
N GLU A 217 -42.35 3.33 -11.32
CA GLU A 217 -41.99 4.65 -11.86
C GLU A 217 -40.66 4.61 -12.64
N VAL A 218 -39.65 3.87 -12.15
CA VAL A 218 -38.38 3.65 -12.86
C VAL A 218 -38.58 2.84 -14.15
N ARG A 219 -39.45 1.81 -14.16
CA ARG A 219 -39.78 1.03 -15.36
C ARG A 219 -40.51 1.87 -16.41
N GLU A 220 -41.44 2.72 -16.03
CA GLU A 220 -42.12 3.62 -16.96
C GLU A 220 -41.16 4.65 -17.56
N SER A 221 -40.31 5.27 -16.73
CA SER A 221 -39.27 6.20 -17.18
C SER A 221 -38.31 5.56 -18.18
N ALA A 222 -37.78 4.37 -17.88
CA ALA A 222 -36.88 3.63 -18.77
C ALA A 222 -37.55 3.21 -20.09
N ASN A 223 -38.83 2.80 -20.05
CA ASN A 223 -39.59 2.48 -21.26
C ASN A 223 -39.86 3.71 -22.14
N LYS A 224 -40.09 4.88 -21.52
CA LYS A 224 -40.21 6.15 -22.23
C LYS A 224 -38.89 6.56 -22.89
N GLU A 225 -37.78 6.54 -22.16
CA GLU A 225 -36.45 6.85 -22.71
C GLU A 225 -36.11 5.93 -23.89
N ARG A 226 -36.38 4.62 -23.76
CA ARG A 226 -36.19 3.65 -24.86
C ARG A 226 -36.99 4.01 -26.11
N LYS A 227 -38.23 4.48 -25.96
CA LYS A 227 -39.09 4.92 -27.07
C LYS A 227 -38.57 6.21 -27.73
N ASP A 228 -38.12 7.17 -26.93
CA ASP A 228 -37.57 8.43 -27.42
C ASP A 228 -36.23 8.21 -28.14
N ARG A 229 -35.37 7.31 -27.63
CA ARG A 229 -34.12 6.88 -28.30
C ARG A 229 -34.38 6.19 -29.65
N LEU A 230 -35.36 5.30 -29.74
CA LEU A 230 -35.79 4.69 -31.01
C LEU A 230 -36.34 5.73 -32.03
N SER A 231 -36.94 6.82 -31.55
CA SER A 231 -37.39 7.93 -32.41
C SER A 231 -36.21 8.74 -32.95
N ASN A 232 -35.23 9.02 -32.09
CA ASN A 232 -33.99 9.73 -32.46
C ASN A 232 -33.14 8.90 -33.44
N GLU A 233 -33.06 7.58 -33.24
CA GLU A 233 -32.38 6.64 -34.15
C GLU A 233 -33.00 6.64 -35.56
N ARG A 234 -34.33 6.60 -35.67
CA ARG A 234 -35.03 6.76 -36.96
C ARG A 234 -34.71 8.09 -37.63
N THR A 235 -34.64 9.17 -36.85
CA THR A 235 -34.32 10.52 -37.33
C THR A 235 -32.88 10.59 -37.85
N LEU A 236 -31.92 10.01 -37.11
CA LEU A 236 -30.52 9.90 -37.52
C LEU A 236 -30.37 9.10 -38.82
N ASN A 237 -31.01 7.93 -38.91
CA ASN A 237 -30.96 7.07 -40.10
C ASN A 237 -31.58 7.74 -41.34
N ASN A 238 -32.61 8.57 -41.17
CA ASN A 238 -33.15 9.40 -42.26
C ASN A 238 -32.18 10.52 -42.69
N GLY A 239 -31.43 11.09 -41.74
CA GLY A 239 -30.37 12.06 -42.02
C GLY A 239 -29.20 11.45 -42.80
N ILE A 240 -28.75 10.25 -42.42
CA ILE A 240 -27.72 9.48 -43.16
C ILE A 240 -28.16 9.24 -44.61
N LYS A 241 -29.39 8.77 -44.83
CA LYS A 241 -29.98 8.59 -46.17
C LYS A 241 -30.18 9.89 -46.96
N ALA A 242 -30.12 11.06 -46.33
CA ALA A 242 -30.10 12.34 -47.03
C ALA A 242 -28.67 12.72 -47.46
N LEU A 243 -27.67 12.49 -46.59
CA LEU A 243 -26.25 12.69 -46.91
C LEU A 243 -25.76 11.76 -48.03
N GLU A 244 -26.22 10.50 -48.06
CA GLU A 244 -25.92 9.55 -49.15
C GLU A 244 -26.45 10.03 -50.50
N ARG A 245 -27.69 10.57 -50.54
CA ARG A 245 -28.25 11.18 -51.76
C ARG A 245 -27.52 12.45 -52.15
N ASN A 246 -27.16 13.32 -51.20
CA ASN A 246 -26.36 14.51 -51.50
C ASN A 246 -24.97 14.15 -52.07
N LYS A 247 -24.39 13.02 -51.65
CA LYS A 247 -23.13 12.50 -52.21
C LYS A 247 -23.31 12.02 -53.66
N ALA A 248 -24.44 11.38 -53.99
CA ALA A 248 -24.78 11.01 -55.37
C ALA A 248 -24.97 12.27 -56.23
N ASN A 249 -25.83 13.21 -55.81
CA ASN A 249 -26.07 14.47 -56.51
C ASN A 249 -24.77 15.27 -56.78
N LYS A 250 -23.79 15.22 -55.86
CA LYS A 250 -22.47 15.83 -56.09
C LYS A 250 -21.73 15.16 -57.25
N SER A 251 -21.78 13.83 -57.36
CA SER A 251 -21.19 13.09 -58.47
C SER A 251 -21.83 13.43 -59.82
N ASP A 252 -23.14 13.69 -59.83
CA ASP A 252 -23.88 14.09 -61.02
C ASP A 252 -23.47 15.52 -61.45
N VAL A 253 -23.35 16.45 -60.49
CA VAL A 253 -22.83 17.81 -60.72
C VAL A 253 -21.36 17.80 -61.17
N ASP A 254 -20.50 16.99 -60.54
CA ASP A 254 -19.09 16.81 -60.94
C ASP A 254 -18.95 16.19 -62.35
N SER A 255 -20.00 15.53 -62.86
CA SER A 255 -20.05 14.96 -64.21
C SER A 255 -20.54 15.99 -65.23
N SER A 256 -21.66 16.68 -64.95
CA SER A 256 -22.17 17.79 -65.78
C SER A 256 -21.15 18.92 -65.92
N LEU A 257 -20.34 19.20 -64.89
CA LEU A 257 -19.26 20.18 -64.97
C LEU A 257 -18.17 19.80 -65.99
N LYS A 258 -17.88 18.50 -66.15
CA LYS A 258 -16.93 18.01 -67.17
C LYS A 258 -17.53 18.04 -68.57
N GLU A 259 -18.82 17.77 -68.69
CA GLU A 259 -19.55 17.86 -69.95
C GLU A 259 -19.54 19.31 -70.47
N HIS A 260 -19.87 20.28 -69.62
CA HIS A 260 -19.75 21.71 -69.95
C HIS A 260 -18.31 22.18 -70.20
N GLN A 261 -17.30 21.57 -69.58
CA GLN A 261 -15.90 21.86 -69.94
C GLN A 261 -15.57 21.37 -71.35
N ALA A 262 -16.00 20.16 -71.73
CA ALA A 262 -15.80 19.64 -73.08
C ALA A 262 -16.57 20.46 -74.14
N GLU A 263 -17.75 21.00 -73.80
CA GLU A 263 -18.45 21.98 -74.64
C GLU A 263 -17.63 23.27 -74.82
N LEU A 264 -17.08 23.82 -73.74
CA LEU A 264 -16.22 25.02 -73.78
C LEU A 264 -14.94 24.80 -74.61
N ASP A 265 -14.32 23.64 -74.49
CA ASP A 265 -13.12 23.28 -75.27
C ASP A 265 -13.45 23.21 -76.77
N ASN A 266 -14.60 22.61 -77.13
CA ASN A 266 -15.12 22.57 -78.50
C ASN A 266 -15.49 23.97 -79.06
N TYR A 267 -16.08 24.85 -78.23
CA TYR A 267 -16.26 26.26 -78.60
C TYR A 267 -14.91 26.96 -78.84
N GLY A 268 -13.86 26.60 -78.10
CA GLY A 268 -12.48 27.06 -78.33
C GLY A 268 -11.93 26.63 -79.69
N GLU A 269 -12.10 25.36 -80.08
CA GLU A 269 -11.72 24.87 -81.42
C GLU A 269 -12.49 25.60 -82.53
N HIS A 270 -13.80 25.82 -82.35
CA HIS A 270 -14.62 26.60 -83.29
C HIS A 270 -14.14 28.05 -83.44
N ILE A 271 -13.73 28.71 -82.36
CA ILE A 271 -13.15 30.06 -82.40
C ILE A 271 -11.82 30.05 -83.16
N GLY A 272 -10.96 29.05 -82.91
CA GLY A 272 -9.71 28.88 -83.67
C GLY A 272 -9.93 28.64 -85.16
N ALA A 273 -10.97 27.89 -85.54
CA ALA A 273 -11.36 27.69 -86.93
C ALA A 273 -11.85 28.99 -87.60
N LEU A 274 -12.61 29.83 -86.87
CA LEU A 274 -13.07 31.14 -87.34
C LEU A 274 -11.92 32.13 -87.52
N ASP A 275 -10.94 32.15 -86.60
CA ASP A 275 -9.76 33.03 -86.73
C ASP A 275 -8.90 32.63 -87.94
N ASN A 276 -8.67 31.34 -88.16
CA ASN A 276 -8.00 30.83 -89.38
C ASN A 276 -8.76 31.23 -90.66
N LEU A 277 -10.09 31.22 -90.65
CA LEU A 277 -10.91 31.69 -91.77
C LEU A 277 -10.80 33.21 -91.97
N ALA A 278 -10.80 34.00 -90.90
CA ALA A 278 -10.64 35.46 -90.96
C ALA A 278 -9.25 35.88 -91.48
N ASN A 279 -8.19 35.18 -91.05
CA ASN A 279 -6.84 35.35 -91.59
C ASN A 279 -6.78 34.97 -93.08
N THR A 280 -7.43 33.86 -93.48
CA THR A 280 -7.53 33.44 -94.89
C THR A 280 -8.29 34.46 -95.76
N GLN A 281 -9.37 35.07 -95.25
CA GLN A 281 -10.09 36.13 -95.96
C GLN A 281 -9.27 37.42 -96.04
N SER A 282 -8.56 37.80 -94.97
CA SER A 282 -7.67 38.97 -94.99
C SER A 282 -6.55 38.82 -96.03
N ALA A 283 -5.96 37.62 -96.16
CA ALA A 283 -4.99 37.34 -97.21
C ALA A 283 -5.57 37.54 -98.62
N LYS A 284 -6.80 37.06 -98.88
CA LYS A 284 -7.50 37.28 -100.16
C LYS A 284 -7.82 38.76 -100.41
N ILE A 285 -8.23 39.51 -99.40
CA ILE A 285 -8.50 40.96 -99.50
C ILE A 285 -7.21 41.70 -99.89
N ASN A 286 -6.07 41.37 -99.29
CA ASN A 286 -4.77 41.95 -99.64
C ASN A 286 -4.34 41.61 -101.08
N THR A 287 -4.71 40.43 -101.60
CA THR A 287 -4.49 40.09 -103.02
C THR A 287 -5.37 40.93 -103.95
N MET A 288 -6.67 41.05 -103.66
CA MET A 288 -7.60 41.87 -104.45
C MET A 288 -7.24 43.36 -104.43
N ASP A 289 -6.76 43.90 -103.31
CA ASP A 289 -6.26 45.28 -103.21
C ASP A 289 -5.01 45.51 -104.09
N LYS A 290 -4.13 44.52 -104.21
CA LYS A 290 -2.99 44.57 -105.16
C LYS A 290 -3.47 44.55 -106.62
N GLU A 291 -4.38 43.65 -106.97
CA GLU A 291 -4.97 43.56 -108.32
C GLU A 291 -5.74 44.84 -108.70
N LEU A 292 -6.42 45.47 -107.73
CA LEU A 292 -7.11 46.75 -107.90
C LEU A 292 -6.14 47.92 -108.12
N LYS A 293 -4.97 47.91 -107.46
CA LYS A 293 -3.90 48.90 -107.67
C LYS A 293 -3.22 48.73 -109.03
N GLU A 294 -3.03 47.50 -109.49
CA GLU A 294 -2.47 47.20 -110.81
C GLU A 294 -3.44 47.60 -111.93
N THR A 295 -4.73 47.28 -111.81
CA THR A 295 -5.75 47.75 -112.78
C THR A 295 -5.98 49.26 -112.74
N SER A 296 -5.85 49.91 -111.57
CA SER A 296 -5.84 51.37 -111.44
C SER A 296 -4.65 52.03 -112.18
N ALA A 297 -3.46 51.43 -112.10
CA ALA A 297 -2.29 51.91 -112.84
C ALA A 297 -2.50 51.81 -114.37
N VAL A 298 -3.01 50.67 -114.86
CA VAL A 298 -3.35 50.50 -116.29
C VAL A 298 -4.43 51.49 -116.73
N ALA A 299 -5.44 51.76 -115.90
CA ALA A 299 -6.47 52.75 -116.22
C ALA A 299 -5.91 54.19 -116.33
N LYS A 300 -4.88 54.52 -115.55
CA LYS A 300 -4.16 55.81 -115.65
C LYS A 300 -3.32 55.92 -116.91
N GLU A 301 -2.62 54.85 -117.29
CA GLU A 301 -1.83 54.75 -118.52
C GLU A 301 -2.71 54.83 -119.79
N VAL A 302 -3.88 54.17 -119.76
CA VAL A 302 -4.93 54.33 -120.79
C VAL A 302 -5.45 55.76 -120.84
N LYS A 303 -5.65 56.44 -119.70
CA LYS A 303 -6.08 57.85 -119.69
C LYS A 303 -5.03 58.76 -120.34
N GLU A 304 -3.76 58.63 -119.97
CA GLU A 304 -2.66 59.41 -120.56
C GLU A 304 -2.54 59.15 -122.07
N THR A 305 -2.81 57.93 -122.52
CA THR A 305 -2.92 57.59 -123.95
C THR A 305 -4.10 58.31 -124.64
N VAL A 306 -5.26 58.38 -124.00
CA VAL A 306 -6.45 59.10 -124.52
C VAL A 306 -6.23 60.62 -124.54
N ASP A 307 -5.59 61.18 -123.51
CA ASP A 307 -5.25 62.60 -123.45
C ASP A 307 -4.31 62.98 -124.62
N ASN A 308 -3.26 62.17 -124.89
CA ASN A 308 -2.36 62.33 -126.04
C ASN A 308 -3.09 62.25 -127.39
N TYR A 309 -4.07 61.35 -127.55
CA TYR A 309 -4.92 61.33 -128.76
C TYR A 309 -5.77 62.59 -128.90
N GLY A 310 -6.22 63.18 -127.79
CA GLY A 310 -6.91 64.48 -127.77
C GLY A 310 -6.04 65.62 -128.31
N GLU A 311 -4.78 65.71 -127.87
CA GLU A 311 -3.82 66.70 -128.39
C GLU A 311 -3.55 66.50 -129.89
N HIS A 312 -3.39 65.25 -130.34
CA HIS A 312 -3.22 64.93 -131.76
C HIS A 312 -4.43 65.35 -132.62
N ILE A 313 -5.65 65.20 -132.12
CA ILE A 313 -6.86 65.67 -132.81
C ILE A 313 -6.89 67.20 -132.87
N GLY A 314 -6.51 67.89 -131.79
CA GLY A 314 -6.38 69.35 -131.78
C GLY A 314 -5.32 69.87 -132.78
N ALA A 315 -4.21 69.16 -132.96
CA ALA A 315 -3.21 69.48 -133.97
C ALA A 315 -3.74 69.29 -135.41
N LEU A 316 -4.54 68.24 -135.65
CA LEU A 316 -5.18 68.00 -136.95
C LEU A 316 -6.23 69.05 -137.31
N ASP A 317 -7.04 69.50 -136.35
CA ASP A 317 -8.05 70.53 -136.59
C ASP A 317 -7.42 71.91 -136.90
N ASN A 318 -6.32 72.26 -136.22
CA ASN A 318 -5.51 73.43 -136.58
C ASN A 318 -4.92 73.31 -138.00
N LEU A 319 -4.41 72.14 -138.39
CA LEU A 319 -3.89 71.88 -139.73
C LEU A 319 -5.00 71.99 -140.80
N ALA A 320 -6.21 71.49 -140.52
CA ALA A 320 -7.36 71.60 -141.41
C ALA A 320 -7.79 73.07 -141.61
N ASN A 321 -7.82 73.86 -140.54
CA ASN A 321 -8.08 75.31 -140.60
C ASN A 321 -7.03 76.07 -141.43
N ASP A 322 -5.76 75.66 -141.39
CA ASP A 322 -4.71 76.30 -142.20
C ASP A 322 -4.70 75.83 -143.66
N GLN A 323 -5.12 74.58 -143.95
CA GLN A 323 -5.43 74.14 -145.32
C GLN A 323 -6.57 74.96 -145.94
N ALA A 324 -7.65 75.23 -145.18
CA ALA A 324 -8.78 76.05 -145.64
C ALA A 324 -8.35 77.48 -146.03
N LYS A 325 -7.52 78.14 -145.22
CA LYS A 325 -6.95 79.47 -145.53
C LYS A 325 -6.04 79.48 -146.77
N ARG A 326 -5.47 78.34 -147.15
CA ARG A 326 -4.65 78.20 -148.37
C ARG A 326 -5.51 78.01 -149.62
N LEU A 327 -6.71 77.42 -149.49
CA LEU A 327 -7.64 77.22 -150.59
C LEU A 327 -8.17 78.55 -151.17
N ASP A 328 -8.57 79.50 -150.32
CA ASP A 328 -9.04 80.85 -150.73
C ASP A 328 -8.00 81.65 -151.56
N LYS A 329 -6.70 81.34 -151.37
CA LYS A 329 -5.60 81.92 -152.17
C LYS A 329 -5.40 81.24 -153.52
N VAL A 330 -5.77 79.97 -153.68
CA VAL A 330 -5.67 79.24 -154.95
C VAL A 330 -6.78 79.70 -155.91
N GLU A 331 -8.00 79.89 -155.42
CA GLU A 331 -9.13 80.34 -156.26
C GLU A 331 -8.85 81.68 -156.96
N LYS A 332 -8.12 82.60 -156.29
CA LYS A 332 -7.73 83.91 -156.84
C LYS A 332 -6.56 83.88 -157.85
N THR A 333 -5.97 82.72 -158.15
CA THR A 333 -4.84 82.59 -159.09
C THR A 333 -5.16 81.87 -160.41
N SER A 334 -6.41 81.42 -160.61
CA SER A 334 -6.88 80.73 -161.82
C SER A 334 -6.81 81.57 -163.12
N GLY A 335 -6.64 82.90 -163.04
CA GLY A 335 -6.71 83.80 -164.19
C GLY A 335 -5.42 84.01 -165.02
N ARG A 336 -4.28 83.37 -164.70
CA ARG A 336 -2.97 83.69 -165.33
C ARG A 336 -2.09 82.51 -165.73
N VAL A 337 -2.53 81.26 -165.61
CA VAL A 337 -1.73 80.06 -166.01
C VAL A 337 -1.87 79.77 -167.51
N ALA A 338 -1.69 80.81 -168.34
CA ALA A 338 -1.58 80.73 -169.80
C ALA A 338 -0.13 81.02 -170.27
N ALA A 339 0.85 80.74 -169.40
CA ALA A 339 2.22 81.24 -169.52
C ALA A 339 3.33 80.19 -169.24
N HIS A 340 3.00 79.01 -168.70
CA HIS A 340 3.98 77.97 -168.32
C HIS A 340 3.91 76.73 -169.23
N GLU A 341 3.28 76.85 -170.40
CA GLU A 341 3.29 75.85 -171.48
C GLU A 341 4.65 75.79 -172.22
N GLN A 342 5.69 76.47 -171.70
CA GLN A 342 7.08 76.29 -172.11
C GLN A 342 7.76 75.22 -171.23
N TYR A 343 7.44 73.94 -171.43
CA TYR A 343 8.12 73.10 -172.43
C TYR A 343 9.59 72.82 -172.01
N ILE A 344 9.81 72.03 -170.95
CA ILE A 344 9.94 70.55 -170.98
C ILE A 344 11.15 70.03 -171.80
N ASN A 345 11.68 70.80 -172.76
CA ASN A 345 12.77 70.38 -173.65
C ASN A 345 14.14 70.15 -172.97
N GLY A 346 14.35 70.60 -171.73
CA GLY A 346 15.67 70.62 -171.08
C GLY A 346 16.09 69.35 -170.34
N LEU A 347 15.22 68.33 -170.20
CA LEU A 347 15.46 67.18 -169.30
C LEU A 347 15.96 65.90 -169.98
N THR A 348 15.94 65.84 -171.32
CA THR A 348 16.12 64.58 -172.08
C THR A 348 17.57 64.08 -172.14
N GLU A 349 18.59 64.94 -171.96
CA GLU A 349 19.96 64.61 -172.38
C GLU A 349 20.86 63.90 -171.33
N ARG A 350 20.44 63.76 -170.06
CA ARG A 350 21.37 63.40 -168.96
C ARG A 350 21.27 61.97 -168.41
N ALA A 351 20.36 61.12 -168.89
CA ALA A 351 20.13 59.80 -168.28
C ALA A 351 21.11 58.69 -168.74
N ASN A 352 21.75 58.83 -169.90
CA ASN A 352 22.41 57.73 -170.61
C ASN A 352 23.86 57.43 -170.12
N ALA A 353 24.10 57.24 -168.82
CA ALA A 353 25.49 57.30 -168.28
C ALA A 353 25.88 56.39 -167.08
N GLN A 354 25.08 55.39 -166.65
CA GLN A 354 25.35 54.73 -165.35
C GLN A 354 25.08 53.20 -165.23
N GLU A 355 25.05 52.46 -166.34
CA GLU A 355 24.56 51.06 -166.38
C GLU A 355 25.60 49.96 -166.00
N GLU A 356 26.90 50.25 -166.06
CA GLU A 356 27.93 49.22 -166.35
C GLU A 356 28.71 48.62 -165.14
N LYS A 357 28.14 48.56 -163.91
CA LYS A 357 29.01 48.45 -162.70
C LYS A 357 28.73 47.45 -161.55
N LEU A 358 27.78 46.51 -161.62
CA LEU A 358 27.46 45.64 -160.46
C LEU A 358 27.21 44.13 -160.72
N ASP A 359 27.70 43.56 -161.83
CA ASP A 359 27.47 42.14 -162.18
C ASP A 359 28.43 41.12 -161.53
N ASP A 360 29.61 41.56 -161.04
CA ASP A 360 30.72 40.65 -160.69
C ASP A 360 30.60 39.94 -159.32
N LEU A 361 30.05 40.61 -158.29
CA LEU A 361 30.38 40.27 -156.90
C LEU A 361 29.76 38.96 -156.38
N ASN A 362 28.63 38.51 -156.92
CA ASN A 362 27.69 37.62 -156.22
C ASN A 362 27.92 36.11 -156.41
N LYS A 363 29.10 35.68 -156.87
CA LYS A 363 29.40 34.26 -157.23
C LYS A 363 30.15 33.42 -156.18
N LYS A 364 30.56 33.96 -155.02
CA LYS A 364 31.72 33.42 -154.26
C LYS A 364 31.52 32.75 -152.88
N VAL A 365 30.40 32.90 -152.16
CA VAL A 365 30.34 32.56 -150.70
C VAL A 365 29.27 31.53 -150.34
N LYS A 366 29.10 30.46 -151.15
CA LYS A 366 28.06 29.44 -150.98
C LYS A 366 28.61 28.04 -150.64
N ALA A 367 29.71 27.97 -149.88
CA ALA A 367 30.47 26.73 -149.65
C ALA A 367 31.35 26.79 -148.37
N ASN A 368 30.76 26.84 -147.17
CA ASN A 368 31.50 26.81 -145.88
C ASN A 368 30.63 26.56 -144.60
N GLU A 369 29.43 25.95 -144.62
CA GLU A 369 29.13 24.54 -144.91
C GLU A 369 29.58 23.53 -143.81
N ASP A 370 28.59 22.88 -143.17
CA ASP A 370 28.53 21.53 -142.58
C ASP A 370 29.59 20.99 -141.57
N ALA A 371 30.53 21.80 -141.08
CA ALA A 371 31.77 21.29 -140.47
C ALA A 371 31.76 20.67 -139.03
N PHE A 372 30.74 20.81 -138.16
CA PHE A 372 30.89 20.50 -136.70
C PHE A 372 29.83 19.59 -136.05
N LYS A 373 30.18 18.31 -135.84
CA LYS A 373 29.50 17.31 -134.97
C LYS A 373 30.52 16.28 -134.44
N ASN A 374 30.72 16.12 -133.11
CA ASN A 374 31.23 14.89 -132.40
C ASN A 374 31.62 15.12 -130.91
N PHE A 375 31.60 14.03 -130.09
CA PHE A 375 32.10 13.85 -128.69
C PHE A 375 31.43 14.72 -127.58
N ASP A 376 31.15 14.30 -126.33
CA ASP A 376 31.21 13.04 -125.53
C ASP A 376 32.55 12.51 -124.93
N GLY A 377 32.47 11.85 -123.75
CA GLY A 377 33.44 10.89 -123.21
C GLY A 377 34.10 11.15 -121.81
N GLY A 378 33.71 10.38 -120.78
CA GLY A 378 34.51 10.11 -119.54
C GLY A 378 34.20 10.96 -118.28
N ALA A 379 34.53 10.53 -117.05
CA ALA A 379 35.12 9.26 -116.59
C ALA A 379 34.76 8.96 -115.10
N LYS A 380 34.86 7.68 -114.69
CA LYS A 380 34.94 7.24 -113.28
C LYS A 380 36.38 6.81 -113.01
N ASP A 381 37.00 7.28 -111.92
CA ASP A 381 38.00 6.55 -111.10
C ASP A 381 38.62 7.47 -110.04
N ALA A 382 38.55 7.08 -108.76
CA ALA A 382 39.46 7.48 -107.66
C ALA A 382 38.92 6.98 -106.30
N ALA A 383 39.51 5.92 -105.73
CA ALA A 383 39.28 5.52 -104.34
C ALA A 383 40.51 4.76 -103.80
N LEU A 384 41.13 5.25 -102.72
CA LEU A 384 42.13 4.56 -101.87
C LEU A 384 42.64 5.48 -100.74
N THR A 385 43.28 4.88 -99.73
CA THR A 385 44.02 5.52 -98.59
C THR A 385 43.19 6.02 -97.40
N ILE A 386 43.19 5.24 -96.30
CA ILE A 386 43.32 5.61 -94.86
C ILE A 386 43.09 4.32 -94.04
N GLU A 387 44.17 3.57 -93.75
CA GLU A 387 44.12 2.29 -93.00
C GLU A 387 45.52 1.93 -92.42
N GLU A 388 46.01 2.65 -91.39
CA GLU A 388 47.43 2.44 -90.97
C GLU A 388 47.83 2.72 -89.50
N ASN A 389 47.01 3.37 -88.66
CA ASN A 389 47.46 3.88 -87.34
C ASN A 389 46.76 3.24 -86.12
N GLN A 390 47.02 1.95 -85.86
CA GLN A 390 46.32 1.19 -84.80
C GLN A 390 47.24 0.52 -83.74
N ASN A 391 48.57 0.66 -83.85
CA ASN A 391 49.57 -0.14 -83.09
C ASN A 391 50.22 0.58 -81.88
N GLY A 392 49.46 1.42 -81.16
CA GLY A 392 50.04 2.39 -80.21
C GLY A 392 50.11 2.01 -78.73
N VAL A 393 49.10 1.32 -78.18
CA VAL A 393 48.70 1.51 -76.76
C VAL A 393 49.07 0.36 -75.81
N ASP A 394 49.44 -0.83 -76.32
CA ASP A 394 49.67 -2.06 -75.53
C ASP A 394 50.90 -2.05 -74.58
N ARG A 395 51.46 -0.88 -74.25
CA ARG A 395 52.72 -0.73 -73.48
C ARG A 395 52.55 -0.23 -72.04
N LEU A 396 51.31 -0.15 -71.53
CA LEU A 396 51.02 0.41 -70.19
C LEU A 396 50.56 -0.63 -69.15
N ILE A 397 50.49 -1.92 -69.49
CA ILE A 397 49.92 -2.96 -68.63
C ILE A 397 50.94 -3.55 -67.63
N ASP A 398 52.23 -3.65 -67.99
CA ASP A 398 53.23 -4.51 -67.31
C ASP A 398 53.77 -4.03 -65.93
N LYS A 399 53.25 -2.95 -65.33
CA LYS A 399 53.96 -2.23 -64.25
C LYS A 399 53.38 -2.31 -62.82
N THR A 400 52.28 -3.02 -62.59
CA THR A 400 51.51 -2.92 -61.32
C THR A 400 51.58 -4.18 -60.42
N ASP A 401 51.93 -5.35 -60.96
CA ASP A 401 51.80 -6.66 -60.28
C ASP A 401 52.83 -6.97 -59.17
N ALA A 402 53.71 -6.03 -58.80
CA ALA A 402 54.96 -6.35 -58.11
C ALA A 402 54.94 -6.38 -56.56
N THR A 403 53.96 -5.76 -55.88
CA THR A 403 54.22 -5.21 -54.53
C THR A 403 53.71 -6.02 -53.32
N ASN A 404 52.47 -6.53 -53.31
CA ASN A 404 51.75 -6.83 -52.05
C ASN A 404 51.66 -8.30 -51.59
N LYS A 405 52.61 -9.18 -51.98
CA LYS A 405 52.68 -10.60 -51.55
C LYS A 405 53.12 -10.85 -50.08
N ASN A 406 53.08 -9.85 -49.20
CA ASN A 406 53.82 -9.88 -47.92
C ASN A 406 53.00 -10.08 -46.62
N VAL A 407 51.66 -10.13 -46.67
CA VAL A 407 50.82 -10.19 -45.45
C VAL A 407 50.67 -11.62 -44.87
N GLU A 408 50.94 -12.66 -45.67
CA GLU A 408 50.61 -14.06 -45.38
C GLU A 408 51.53 -14.77 -44.36
N LYS A 409 52.52 -14.07 -43.79
CA LYS A 409 53.67 -14.70 -43.11
C LYS A 409 53.51 -14.98 -41.60
N LEU A 410 52.56 -14.34 -40.90
CA LEU A 410 52.46 -14.44 -39.43
C LEU A 410 51.88 -15.77 -38.88
N SER A 411 51.45 -16.70 -39.73
CA SER A 411 50.80 -17.96 -39.32
C SER A 411 51.74 -19.05 -38.76
N LYS A 412 52.93 -18.69 -38.26
CA LYS A 412 54.00 -19.68 -37.93
C LYS A 412 54.42 -19.82 -36.46
N ASP A 413 54.08 -18.87 -35.58
CA ASP A 413 54.69 -18.82 -34.24
C ASP A 413 53.94 -19.65 -33.17
N PHE A 414 52.84 -20.33 -33.54
CA PHE A 414 52.00 -21.12 -32.62
C PHE A 414 52.59 -22.50 -32.23
N GLY A 415 53.69 -22.94 -32.85
CA GLY A 415 54.16 -24.33 -32.76
C GLY A 415 55.18 -24.68 -31.66
N ALA A 416 55.78 -23.70 -30.98
CA ALA A 416 57.04 -23.95 -30.23
C ALA A 416 56.89 -24.48 -28.79
N THR A 417 55.82 -24.13 -28.07
CA THR A 417 55.77 -24.24 -26.60
C THR A 417 55.17 -25.57 -26.09
N GLN A 418 55.04 -26.59 -26.95
CA GLN A 418 54.50 -27.91 -26.58
C GLN A 418 55.52 -28.80 -25.82
N THR A 419 56.77 -28.38 -25.73
CA THR A 419 57.93 -29.24 -25.36
C THR A 419 58.24 -29.29 -23.86
N GLN A 420 57.71 -28.40 -23.04
CA GLN A 420 58.09 -28.29 -21.61
C GLN A 420 57.43 -29.34 -20.69
N VAL A 421 56.33 -29.96 -21.13
CA VAL A 421 55.57 -30.96 -20.35
C VAL A 421 56.39 -32.23 -20.03
N LYS A 422 57.45 -32.51 -20.79
CA LYS A 422 58.12 -33.82 -20.83
C LYS A 422 59.30 -34.01 -19.86
N ARG A 423 59.50 -33.13 -18.86
CA ARG A 423 60.66 -33.19 -17.93
C ARG A 423 60.34 -33.36 -16.44
N ASN A 424 59.17 -32.98 -15.96
CA ASN A 424 58.92 -32.90 -14.50
C ASN A 424 58.27 -34.14 -13.88
N SER A 425 58.06 -35.23 -14.63
CA SER A 425 57.35 -36.43 -14.17
C SER A 425 58.25 -37.64 -13.83
N GLN A 426 59.56 -37.44 -13.60
CA GLN A 426 60.54 -38.54 -13.50
C GLN A 426 61.54 -38.45 -12.32
N VAL A 427 61.33 -37.54 -11.34
CA VAL A 427 62.37 -37.24 -10.33
C VAL A 427 62.15 -37.89 -8.96
N ILE A 428 61.06 -37.59 -8.23
CA ILE A 428 60.85 -38.11 -6.85
C ILE A 428 59.57 -38.95 -6.77
N SER A 429 59.69 -40.20 -7.21
CA SER A 429 58.93 -41.35 -6.73
C SER A 429 59.84 -42.25 -5.88
N ALA A 430 60.71 -41.64 -5.07
CA ALA A 430 61.87 -42.27 -4.42
C ALA A 430 62.04 -41.89 -2.93
N LEU A 431 61.02 -41.29 -2.32
CA LEU A 431 61.02 -40.83 -0.92
C LEU A 431 59.78 -41.34 -0.15
N LEU A 432 59.39 -42.60 -0.39
CA LEU A 432 58.23 -43.23 0.25
C LEU A 432 58.53 -44.59 0.91
N ASP A 433 59.79 -45.04 1.00
CA ASP A 433 60.08 -46.42 1.46
C ASP A 433 61.41 -46.59 2.20
N SER A 434 61.57 -45.93 3.37
CA SER A 434 62.76 -46.10 4.22
C SER A 434 62.55 -45.87 5.74
N ALA A 435 61.35 -46.08 6.29
CA ALA A 435 61.10 -45.89 7.73
C ALA A 435 60.03 -46.79 8.40
N SER A 436 59.80 -48.03 7.94
CA SER A 436 59.04 -49.03 8.73
C SER A 436 59.96 -49.85 9.64
N ARG A 437 59.96 -49.56 10.97
CA ARG A 437 60.46 -50.47 12.04
C ARG A 437 60.23 -49.90 13.47
N GLY A 438 59.89 -50.78 14.44
CA GLY A 438 59.74 -50.48 15.88
C GLY A 438 58.30 -50.16 16.31
N SER A 439 57.49 -51.03 16.95
CA SER A 439 57.65 -52.36 17.57
C SER A 439 58.19 -52.44 19.01
N TYR A 440 57.38 -53.02 19.93
CA TYR A 440 57.72 -53.54 21.28
C TYR A 440 58.04 -52.47 22.37
N MET A 441 57.78 -52.60 23.69
CA MET A 441 57.16 -53.60 24.61
C MET A 441 56.17 -52.84 25.57
N VAL A 442 55.13 -53.38 26.22
CA VAL A 442 54.96 -54.48 27.20
C VAL A 442 55.79 -54.36 28.50
N THR A 443 55.15 -53.99 29.62
CA THR A 443 55.14 -54.63 30.98
C THR A 443 54.68 -53.64 32.04
N GLY A 444 53.83 -54.07 32.97
CA GLY A 444 53.78 -53.51 34.34
C GLY A 444 54.24 -54.58 35.34
N ASP A 445 54.32 -54.24 36.64
CA ASP A 445 53.91 -55.10 37.77
C ASP A 445 54.42 -54.60 39.15
N VAL A 446 53.92 -55.25 40.21
CA VAL A 446 54.38 -55.29 41.61
C VAL A 446 54.05 -54.09 42.51
N VAL A 447 52.95 -54.26 43.25
CA VAL A 447 52.84 -53.87 44.66
C VAL A 447 52.56 -55.16 45.45
N ASP A 448 53.42 -55.52 46.41
CA ASP A 448 52.99 -56.02 47.73
C ASP A 448 54.16 -56.31 48.68
N GLY A 449 53.92 -56.34 50.00
CA GLY A 449 55.04 -56.45 50.96
C GLY A 449 54.74 -56.72 52.44
N VAL A 450 53.56 -57.22 52.84
CA VAL A 450 53.29 -57.56 54.26
C VAL A 450 52.58 -58.91 54.41
N LYS A 451 53.27 -59.91 54.99
CA LYS A 451 52.65 -61.09 55.63
C LYS A 451 53.49 -61.63 56.78
N LYS A 452 52.90 -61.70 57.98
CA LYS A 452 53.19 -62.69 59.04
C LYS A 452 52.11 -62.59 60.10
N GLU A 453 51.37 -63.68 60.30
CA GLU A 453 50.38 -63.81 61.37
C GLU A 453 50.28 -65.30 61.76
N GLU A 454 49.81 -65.60 62.97
CA GLU A 454 50.04 -66.88 63.66
C GLU A 454 48.91 -67.91 63.51
N THR A 455 49.19 -69.16 63.88
CA THR A 455 48.30 -70.32 63.63
C THR A 455 47.14 -70.43 64.62
N ILE A 456 45.93 -70.61 64.09
CA ILE A 456 44.65 -70.77 64.83
C ILE A 456 44.29 -72.27 64.98
N THR A 457 43.43 -72.62 65.95
CA THR A 457 43.12 -74.02 66.31
C THR A 457 42.04 -74.68 65.43
N LYS A 458 41.93 -76.02 65.52
CA LYS A 458 41.01 -76.82 64.68
C LYS A 458 39.52 -76.58 64.91
N ALA A 459 39.11 -76.13 66.11
CA ALA A 459 37.69 -75.87 66.39
C ALA A 459 37.22 -74.57 65.75
N ASP A 460 38.05 -73.53 65.85
CA ASP A 460 37.82 -72.22 65.23
C ASP A 460 37.77 -72.35 63.71
N ALA A 461 38.65 -73.17 63.13
CA ALA A 461 38.72 -73.43 61.69
C ALA A 461 37.41 -73.98 61.08
N GLU A 462 36.64 -74.81 61.81
CA GLU A 462 35.34 -75.31 61.34
C GLU A 462 34.27 -74.21 61.38
N LYS A 463 34.24 -73.39 62.43
CA LYS A 463 33.35 -72.23 62.51
C LYS A 463 33.68 -71.21 61.42
N MET A 464 34.96 -70.90 61.24
CA MET A 464 35.46 -69.98 60.21
C MET A 464 35.09 -70.44 58.80
N LYS A 465 35.09 -71.75 58.48
CA LYS A 465 34.58 -72.24 57.18
C LYS A 465 33.11 -71.88 56.95
N LYS A 466 32.26 -72.07 57.97
CA LYS A 466 30.82 -71.76 57.87
C LYS A 466 30.58 -70.25 57.76
N ASP A 467 31.22 -69.47 58.64
CA ASP A 467 31.15 -68.01 58.59
C ASP A 467 31.65 -67.48 57.22
N HIS A 468 32.75 -68.04 56.69
CA HIS A 468 33.32 -67.65 55.40
C HIS A 468 32.40 -68.03 54.22
N ALA A 469 31.70 -69.17 54.27
CA ALA A 469 30.71 -69.54 53.27
C ALA A 469 29.50 -68.57 53.26
N GLU A 470 28.98 -68.21 54.44
CA GLU A 470 27.89 -67.23 54.57
C GLU A 470 28.33 -65.82 54.15
N ILE A 471 29.56 -65.41 54.47
CA ILE A 471 30.17 -64.17 53.96
C ILE A 471 30.33 -64.21 52.44
N THR A 472 30.70 -65.34 51.83
CA THR A 472 30.84 -65.48 50.37
C THR A 472 29.47 -65.37 49.67
N GLU A 473 28.43 -66.01 50.20
CA GLU A 473 27.05 -65.90 49.72
C GLU A 473 26.53 -64.45 49.80
N HIS A 474 26.79 -63.76 50.91
CA HIS A 474 26.43 -62.35 51.08
C HIS A 474 27.21 -61.40 50.15
N ALA A 475 28.52 -61.61 49.98
CA ALA A 475 29.32 -60.81 49.05
C ALA A 475 28.80 -60.94 47.61
N LYS A 476 28.46 -62.16 47.19
CA LYS A 476 27.92 -62.41 45.86
C LYS A 476 26.55 -61.74 45.63
N ARG A 477 25.66 -61.77 46.64
CA ARG A 477 24.40 -61.02 46.60
C ARG A 477 24.59 -59.51 46.58
N LEU A 478 25.66 -59.01 47.22
CA LEU A 478 26.00 -57.60 47.20
C LEU A 478 26.47 -57.18 45.80
N ASP A 479 27.34 -57.97 45.15
CA ASP A 479 27.73 -57.73 43.75
C ASP A 479 26.51 -57.73 42.81
N GLU A 480 25.61 -58.72 42.94
CA GLU A 480 24.38 -58.80 42.15
C GLU A 480 23.45 -57.59 42.36
N LEU A 481 23.34 -57.07 43.59
CA LEU A 481 22.60 -55.84 43.91
C LEU A 481 23.26 -54.58 43.36
N MET A 482 24.59 -54.43 43.50
CA MET A 482 25.29 -53.24 42.98
C MET A 482 25.28 -53.19 41.44
N ILE A 483 25.28 -54.35 40.77
CA ILE A 483 25.05 -54.44 39.32
C ILE A 483 23.61 -54.02 38.97
N ALA A 484 22.61 -54.42 39.76
CA ALA A 484 21.22 -54.00 39.53
C ALA A 484 21.03 -52.48 39.70
N GLU A 485 21.46 -51.92 40.83
CA GLU A 485 21.41 -50.47 41.08
C GLU A 485 22.20 -49.67 40.04
N GLY A 486 23.37 -50.15 39.62
CA GLY A 486 24.16 -49.51 38.56
C GLY A 486 23.44 -49.46 37.19
N ASN A 487 22.62 -50.47 36.87
CA ASN A 487 21.82 -50.47 35.65
C ASN A 487 20.62 -49.50 35.76
N ASP A 488 19.93 -49.47 36.91
CA ASP A 488 18.81 -48.55 37.12
C ASP A 488 19.26 -47.08 37.17
N ILE A 489 20.39 -46.78 37.83
CA ILE A 489 21.02 -45.45 37.81
C ILE A 489 21.26 -45.02 36.36
N LYS A 490 21.87 -45.88 35.53
CA LYS A 490 22.17 -45.56 34.13
C LYS A 490 20.92 -45.35 33.28
N LYS A 491 19.86 -46.13 33.51
CA LYS A 491 18.55 -45.92 32.88
C LYS A 491 17.96 -44.55 33.26
N HIS A 492 18.13 -44.11 34.50
CA HIS A 492 17.70 -42.79 34.95
C HIS A 492 18.57 -41.65 34.34
N GLU A 493 19.87 -41.86 34.15
CA GLU A 493 20.74 -40.92 33.40
C GLU A 493 20.29 -40.75 31.94
N ASP A 494 20.00 -41.86 31.24
CA ASP A 494 19.49 -41.83 29.86
C ASP A 494 18.12 -41.14 29.75
N GLU A 495 17.23 -41.34 30.73
CA GLU A 495 15.93 -40.66 30.80
C GLU A 495 16.06 -39.15 31.07
N LEU A 496 16.96 -38.73 31.96
CA LEU A 496 17.28 -37.31 32.19
C LEU A 496 17.87 -36.65 30.93
N ALA A 497 18.86 -37.30 30.29
CA ALA A 497 19.44 -36.82 29.04
C ALA A 497 18.43 -36.77 27.86
N ALA A 498 17.32 -37.50 27.95
CA ALA A 498 16.19 -37.39 27.02
C ALA A 498 15.21 -36.28 27.38
N GLN A 499 15.09 -35.89 28.66
CA GLN A 499 14.32 -34.72 29.10
C GLN A 499 15.01 -33.41 28.74
N ASP A 500 16.32 -33.28 28.96
CA ASP A 500 17.10 -32.08 28.60
C ASP A 500 16.97 -31.74 27.10
N LYS A 501 17.02 -32.75 26.23
CA LYS A 501 16.83 -32.59 24.78
C LYS A 501 15.43 -32.06 24.43
N LYS A 502 14.39 -32.44 25.19
CA LYS A 502 13.02 -31.91 25.02
C LYS A 502 12.91 -30.46 25.52
N LEU A 503 13.54 -30.14 26.65
CA LEU A 503 13.58 -28.78 27.20
C LEU A 503 14.26 -27.81 26.22
N ALA A 504 15.43 -28.17 25.67
CA ALA A 504 16.12 -27.36 24.66
C ALA A 504 15.30 -27.17 23.38
N ALA A 505 14.52 -28.18 22.96
CA ALA A 505 13.61 -28.08 21.83
C ALA A 505 12.42 -27.14 22.12
N HIS A 506 11.83 -27.21 23.32
CA HIS A 506 10.78 -26.29 23.75
C HIS A 506 11.28 -24.84 23.83
N ASP A 507 12.49 -24.61 24.34
CA ASP A 507 13.08 -23.26 24.47
C ASP A 507 13.39 -22.62 23.10
N THR A 508 13.79 -23.45 22.14
CA THR A 508 13.90 -23.07 20.71
C THR A 508 12.54 -22.69 20.11
N GLN A 509 11.47 -23.43 20.45
CA GLN A 509 10.10 -23.12 20.02
C GLN A 509 9.56 -21.84 20.68
N LEU A 510 9.80 -21.63 21.98
CA LEU A 510 9.44 -20.40 22.69
C LEU A 510 10.12 -19.17 22.08
N THR A 511 11.41 -19.27 21.76
CA THR A 511 12.16 -18.22 21.05
C THR A 511 11.55 -17.91 19.68
N THR A 512 11.19 -18.94 18.92
CA THR A 512 10.56 -18.80 17.59
C THR A 512 9.15 -18.19 17.68
N ASN A 513 8.36 -18.60 18.67
CA ASN A 513 7.03 -18.06 18.94
C ASN A 513 7.10 -16.61 19.38
N LYS A 514 8.06 -16.25 20.26
CA LYS A 514 8.28 -14.86 20.66
C LYS A 514 8.61 -13.96 19.45
N LYS A 515 9.54 -14.37 18.59
CA LYS A 515 9.84 -13.61 17.35
C LYS A 515 8.58 -13.41 16.49
N SER A 516 7.77 -14.45 16.35
CA SER A 516 6.53 -14.43 15.58
C SER A 516 5.48 -13.47 16.19
N ILE A 517 5.37 -13.40 17.51
CA ILE A 517 4.54 -12.44 18.24
C ILE A 517 5.06 -11.01 18.05
N ASP A 518 6.38 -10.79 18.16
CA ASP A 518 7.00 -9.47 17.97
C ASP A 518 6.81 -8.95 16.53
N ASP A 519 6.89 -9.82 15.51
CA ASP A 519 6.64 -9.47 14.11
C ASP A 519 5.14 -9.25 13.81
N ASN A 520 4.24 -10.06 14.37
CA ASN A 520 2.80 -9.82 14.30
C ASN A 520 2.40 -8.49 14.96
N THR A 521 3.06 -8.11 16.06
CA THR A 521 2.83 -6.83 16.75
C THR A 521 3.20 -5.63 15.87
N LYS A 522 4.29 -5.73 15.09
CA LYS A 522 4.66 -4.73 14.07
C LYS A 522 3.62 -4.67 12.95
N ALA A 523 3.16 -5.81 12.45
CA ALA A 523 2.14 -5.88 11.40
C ALA A 523 0.80 -5.25 11.85
N ILE A 524 0.34 -5.54 13.06
CA ILE A 524 -0.86 -4.92 13.66
C ILE A 524 -0.70 -3.40 13.78
N THR A 525 0.49 -2.93 14.19
CA THR A 525 0.81 -1.49 14.29
C THR A 525 0.77 -0.80 12.93
N ASN A 526 1.35 -1.43 11.90
CA ASN A 526 1.31 -0.91 10.52
C ASN A 526 -0.13 -0.87 9.99
N ASN A 527 -0.93 -1.91 10.21
CA ASN A 527 -2.34 -1.94 9.82
C ASN A 527 -3.15 -0.84 10.52
N LYS A 528 -2.94 -0.61 11.82
CA LYS A 528 -3.56 0.49 12.58
C LYS A 528 -3.24 1.86 11.97
N ASN A 529 -1.98 2.09 11.59
CA ASN A 529 -1.55 3.33 10.94
C ASN A 529 -2.17 3.49 9.53
N THR A 530 -2.27 2.41 8.75
CA THR A 530 -2.93 2.41 7.44
C THR A 530 -4.43 2.72 7.55
N ILE A 531 -5.13 2.14 8.53
CA ILE A 531 -6.55 2.40 8.79
C ILE A 531 -6.77 3.88 9.17
N ALA A 532 -5.93 4.44 10.04
CA ALA A 532 -6.00 5.87 10.39
C ALA A 532 -5.77 6.80 9.18
N ALA A 533 -4.86 6.43 8.26
CA ALA A 533 -4.65 7.16 7.02
C ALA A 533 -5.82 7.02 6.02
N GLN A 534 -6.54 5.90 6.03
CA GLN A 534 -7.76 5.69 5.24
C GLN A 534 -8.94 6.48 5.80
N ASP A 535 -9.15 6.46 7.13
CA ASP A 535 -10.17 7.26 7.82
C ASP A 535 -10.03 8.76 7.54
N LYS A 536 -8.79 9.29 7.52
CA LYS A 536 -8.55 10.68 7.08
C LYS A 536 -8.99 10.90 5.62
N LYS A 537 -8.63 10.00 4.70
CA LYS A 537 -9.02 10.11 3.28
C LYS A 537 -10.53 10.06 3.07
N LEU A 538 -11.26 9.30 3.89
CA LEU A 538 -12.73 9.29 3.86
C LEU A 538 -13.30 10.66 4.26
N LYS A 539 -12.81 11.27 5.35
CA LYS A 539 -13.21 12.63 5.77
C LYS A 539 -12.86 13.70 4.72
N ASP A 540 -11.71 13.57 4.06
CA ASP A 540 -11.32 14.39 2.91
C ASP A 540 -12.23 14.17 1.67
N HIS A 541 -12.88 13.00 1.55
CA HIS A 541 -13.86 12.69 0.49
C HIS A 541 -15.26 13.21 0.83
N ASP A 542 -15.74 13.02 2.07
CA ASP A 542 -17.02 13.56 2.54
C ASP A 542 -17.07 15.08 2.37
N THR A 543 -15.99 15.77 2.75
CA THR A 543 -15.83 17.22 2.54
C THR A 543 -15.95 17.63 1.06
N LYS A 544 -15.48 16.79 0.12
CA LYS A 544 -15.62 17.02 -1.33
C LYS A 544 -17.02 16.69 -1.84
N LEU A 545 -17.70 15.69 -1.27
CA LEU A 545 -19.09 15.38 -1.59
C LEU A 545 -20.02 16.52 -1.17
N ASP A 546 -19.81 17.11 0.00
CA ASP A 546 -20.53 18.31 0.45
C ASP A 546 -20.29 19.53 -0.44
N ALA A 547 -19.04 19.74 -0.90
CA ALA A 547 -18.71 20.80 -1.85
C ALA A 547 -19.40 20.56 -3.21
N ASN A 548 -19.33 19.34 -3.74
CA ASN A 548 -20.01 18.95 -4.99
C ASN A 548 -21.53 19.09 -4.88
N LYS A 549 -22.13 18.73 -3.74
CA LYS A 549 -23.56 18.91 -3.49
C LYS A 549 -23.96 20.39 -3.55
N LYS A 550 -23.22 21.27 -2.88
CA LYS A 550 -23.45 22.73 -2.96
C LYS A 550 -23.35 23.28 -4.38
N SER A 551 -22.39 22.78 -5.18
CA SER A 551 -22.26 23.13 -6.60
C SER A 551 -23.44 22.64 -7.44
N ILE A 552 -23.93 21.41 -7.23
CA ILE A 552 -25.12 20.87 -7.89
C ILE A 552 -26.38 21.69 -7.52
N ASP A 553 -26.53 22.03 -6.25
CA ASP A 553 -27.63 22.86 -5.75
C ASP A 553 -27.58 24.29 -6.34
N SER A 554 -26.39 24.83 -6.66
CA SER A 554 -26.21 26.11 -7.38
C SER A 554 -26.56 25.98 -8.86
N ASN A 555 -25.98 25.00 -9.56
CA ASN A 555 -26.24 24.76 -10.99
C ASN A 555 -27.73 24.49 -11.26
N THR A 556 -28.43 23.84 -10.32
CA THR A 556 -29.88 23.61 -10.40
C THR A 556 -30.69 24.91 -10.36
N LYS A 557 -30.26 25.91 -9.57
CA LYS A 557 -30.87 27.25 -9.56
C LYS A 557 -30.57 28.00 -10.86
N GLU A 558 -29.34 27.95 -11.35
CA GLU A 558 -28.96 28.58 -12.63
C GLU A 558 -29.72 27.99 -13.82
N ILE A 559 -29.84 26.66 -13.92
CA ILE A 559 -30.65 25.98 -14.94
C ILE A 559 -32.12 26.41 -14.84
N THR A 560 -32.65 26.61 -13.63
CA THR A 560 -34.02 27.10 -13.42
C THR A 560 -34.18 28.55 -13.88
N ASN A 561 -33.22 29.43 -13.55
CA ASN A 561 -33.20 30.82 -14.01
C ASN A 561 -33.09 30.90 -15.54
N ASN A 562 -32.20 30.13 -16.15
CA ASN A 562 -32.03 30.06 -17.60
C ASN A 562 -33.28 29.51 -18.30
N ARG A 563 -33.96 28.50 -17.73
CA ARG A 563 -35.25 28.02 -18.22
C ARG A 563 -36.32 29.12 -18.20
N ASN A 564 -36.36 29.95 -17.16
CA ASN A 564 -37.28 31.08 -17.07
C ASN A 564 -36.94 32.17 -18.10
N ALA A 565 -35.67 32.55 -18.23
CA ALA A 565 -35.22 33.52 -19.24
C ALA A 565 -35.51 33.04 -20.68
N ILE A 566 -35.33 31.75 -20.98
CA ILE A 566 -35.70 31.13 -22.27
C ILE A 566 -37.22 31.16 -22.47
N LYS A 567 -38.03 30.93 -21.43
CA LYS A 567 -39.49 31.02 -21.48
C LYS A 567 -39.97 32.46 -21.74
N ASP A 568 -39.27 33.46 -21.20
CA ASP A 568 -39.55 34.87 -21.47
C ASP A 568 -39.07 35.29 -22.87
N LEU A 569 -37.92 34.81 -23.34
CA LEU A 569 -37.51 34.94 -24.75
C LEU A 569 -38.51 34.27 -25.70
N ALA A 570 -39.14 33.15 -25.33
CA ALA A 570 -40.21 32.54 -26.11
C ALA A 570 -41.47 33.42 -26.21
N LYS A 571 -41.72 34.34 -25.26
CA LYS A 571 -42.79 35.36 -25.39
C LYS A 571 -42.52 36.35 -26.53
N THR A 572 -41.31 36.42 -27.07
CA THR A 572 -41.03 37.18 -28.31
C THR A 572 -41.90 36.72 -29.48
N LYS A 573 -42.42 35.48 -29.46
CA LYS A 573 -43.43 34.98 -30.42
C LYS A 573 -44.72 35.82 -30.42
N TYR A 574 -45.14 36.42 -29.31
CA TYR A 574 -46.30 37.33 -29.28
C TYR A 574 -46.04 38.62 -30.06
N ARG A 575 -44.78 39.07 -30.18
CA ARG A 575 -44.42 40.23 -31.02
C ARG A 575 -44.66 39.94 -32.51
N THR A 576 -44.77 38.68 -32.94
CA THR A 576 -45.21 38.33 -34.30
C THR A 576 -46.68 38.72 -34.52
N GLU A 577 -47.56 38.61 -33.51
CA GLU A 577 -48.92 39.13 -33.63
C GLU A 577 -48.96 40.65 -33.71
N ASP A 578 -48.17 41.35 -32.88
CA ASP A 578 -48.11 42.82 -32.91
C ASP A 578 -47.48 43.35 -34.20
N ILE A 579 -46.47 42.67 -34.74
CA ILE A 579 -45.94 42.94 -36.09
C ILE A 579 -47.03 42.72 -37.13
N ASN A 580 -47.78 41.62 -37.09
CA ASN A 580 -48.88 41.36 -38.03
C ASN A 580 -49.99 42.43 -37.93
N ARG A 581 -50.37 42.85 -36.72
CA ARG A 581 -51.34 43.94 -36.48
C ARG A 581 -50.83 45.26 -37.06
N ASN A 582 -49.56 45.60 -36.81
CA ASN A 582 -48.93 46.80 -37.35
C ASN A 582 -48.81 46.76 -38.88
N THR A 583 -48.44 45.62 -39.48
CA THR A 583 -48.42 45.43 -40.93
C THR A 583 -49.82 45.56 -41.54
N GLN A 584 -50.87 45.06 -40.88
CA GLN A 584 -52.25 45.27 -41.32
C GLN A 584 -52.67 46.74 -41.23
N ALA A 585 -52.35 47.43 -40.12
CA ALA A 585 -52.63 48.85 -39.94
C ALA A 585 -51.88 49.73 -40.96
N ILE A 586 -50.60 49.45 -41.22
CA ILE A 586 -49.80 50.11 -42.27
C ILE A 586 -50.47 49.90 -43.64
N ASN A 587 -50.82 48.67 -44.00
CA ASN A 587 -51.50 48.38 -45.28
C ASN A 587 -52.87 49.08 -45.41
N GLN A 588 -53.62 49.23 -44.31
CA GLN A 588 -54.87 50.01 -44.29
C GLN A 588 -54.60 51.50 -44.49
N ASN A 589 -53.58 52.04 -43.81
CA ASN A 589 -53.16 53.44 -43.93
C ASN A 589 -52.62 53.76 -45.33
N THR A 590 -51.80 52.92 -45.94
CA THR A 590 -51.36 53.07 -47.35
C THR A 590 -52.55 53.12 -48.30
N ARG A 591 -53.55 52.23 -48.12
CA ARG A 591 -54.78 52.26 -48.92
C ARG A 591 -55.62 53.52 -48.67
N ALA A 592 -55.58 54.09 -47.46
CA ALA A 592 -56.25 55.35 -47.13
C ALA A 592 -55.54 56.56 -47.76
N ILE A 593 -54.21 56.62 -47.66
CA ILE A 593 -53.36 57.65 -48.27
C ILE A 593 -53.54 57.65 -49.79
N ASN A 594 -53.50 56.49 -50.46
CA ASN A 594 -53.72 56.43 -51.91
C ASN A 594 -55.10 56.97 -52.31
N ARG A 595 -56.16 56.68 -51.53
CA ARG A 595 -57.50 57.28 -51.75
C ARG A 595 -57.56 58.78 -51.44
N ILE A 596 -56.71 59.29 -50.56
CA ILE A 596 -56.60 60.73 -50.30
C ILE A 596 -55.91 61.40 -51.50
N ASN A 597 -54.79 60.85 -51.98
CA ASN A 597 -54.06 61.37 -53.14
C ASN A 597 -54.98 61.47 -54.37
N SER A 598 -55.66 60.38 -54.77
CA SER A 598 -56.60 60.43 -55.90
C SER A 598 -57.78 61.39 -55.69
N ARG A 599 -58.15 61.70 -54.43
CA ARG A 599 -59.15 62.73 -54.13
C ARG A 599 -58.58 64.16 -54.20
N LEU A 600 -57.30 64.35 -53.89
CA LEU A 600 -56.58 65.60 -54.11
C LEU A 600 -56.41 65.85 -55.62
N ASP A 601 -55.97 64.84 -56.39
CA ASP A 601 -55.87 64.93 -57.86
C ASP A 601 -57.22 65.34 -58.50
N HIS A 602 -58.33 64.74 -58.05
CA HIS A 602 -59.67 65.13 -58.50
C HIS A 602 -60.14 66.50 -57.98
N MET A 603 -59.63 66.96 -56.84
CA MET A 603 -59.95 68.27 -56.28
C MET A 603 -59.19 69.37 -57.03
N ASP A 604 -57.90 69.20 -57.28
CA ASP A 604 -57.05 70.13 -58.01
C ASP A 604 -57.54 70.31 -59.45
N ASN A 605 -57.90 69.21 -60.13
CA ASN A 605 -58.54 69.30 -61.45
C ASN A 605 -59.89 70.04 -61.39
N LYS A 606 -60.71 69.86 -60.33
CA LYS A 606 -61.96 70.62 -60.14
C LYS A 606 -61.73 72.10 -59.79
N ILE A 607 -60.66 72.42 -59.07
CA ILE A 607 -60.26 73.81 -58.77
C ILE A 607 -59.79 74.48 -60.06
N ASN A 608 -58.91 73.83 -60.84
CA ASN A 608 -58.45 74.37 -62.12
C ASN A 608 -59.61 74.59 -63.09
N GLN A 609 -60.56 73.64 -63.13
CA GLN A 609 -61.82 73.79 -63.86
C GLN A 609 -62.65 74.98 -63.35
N GLY A 610 -62.91 75.08 -62.05
CA GLY A 610 -63.64 76.22 -61.47
C GLY A 610 -62.98 77.58 -61.73
N MET A 611 -61.65 77.65 -61.72
CA MET A 611 -60.90 78.86 -62.03
C MET A 611 -60.93 79.19 -63.52
N SER A 612 -60.83 78.19 -64.41
CA SER A 612 -60.97 78.40 -65.87
C SER A 612 -62.39 78.85 -66.24
N LEU A 613 -63.42 78.33 -65.57
CA LEU A 613 -64.81 78.79 -65.67
C LEU A 613 -64.99 80.24 -65.24
N MET A 614 -64.41 80.64 -64.10
CA MET A 614 -64.48 82.02 -63.62
C MET A 614 -63.70 82.98 -64.52
N ALA A 615 -62.52 82.60 -65.01
CA ALA A 615 -61.76 83.39 -65.98
C ALA A 615 -62.55 83.62 -67.27
N ALA A 616 -63.21 82.59 -67.80
CA ALA A 616 -64.06 82.71 -68.98
C ALA A 616 -65.25 83.64 -68.72
N MET A 617 -65.85 83.57 -67.53
CA MET A 617 -66.95 84.47 -67.12
C MET A 617 -66.48 85.92 -66.90
N THR A 618 -65.27 86.17 -66.38
CA THR A 618 -64.75 87.53 -66.19
C THR A 618 -64.32 88.19 -67.50
N ALA A 619 -63.88 87.41 -68.49
CA ALA A 619 -63.59 87.90 -69.84
C ALA A 619 -64.83 88.49 -70.57
N ILE A 620 -66.04 88.09 -70.18
CA ILE A 620 -67.29 88.68 -70.69
C ILE A 620 -67.57 90.00 -69.94
N ASP A 621 -67.15 91.14 -70.48
CA ASP A 621 -67.53 92.44 -69.93
C ASP A 621 -68.90 92.92 -70.46
N PHE A 622 -69.72 93.44 -69.55
CA PHE A 622 -71.02 94.07 -69.83
C PHE A 622 -71.09 95.54 -69.36
N GLN A 623 -69.96 96.16 -69.00
CA GLN A 623 -69.90 97.53 -68.49
C GLN A 623 -70.57 98.56 -69.42
N ASN A 624 -70.51 98.34 -70.74
CA ASN A 624 -70.97 99.26 -71.77
C ASN A 624 -72.43 99.07 -72.25
N VAL A 625 -73.19 98.12 -71.69
CA VAL A 625 -74.62 97.94 -72.01
C VAL A 625 -75.45 99.10 -71.42
N GLY A 626 -76.16 99.84 -72.27
CA GLY A 626 -76.95 101.03 -71.97
C GLY A 626 -78.45 100.79 -71.77
N ALA A 627 -79.20 101.85 -71.44
CA ALA A 627 -80.63 101.74 -71.10
C ALA A 627 -81.48 101.15 -72.23
N GLY A 628 -82.25 100.11 -71.92
CA GLY A 628 -83.09 99.37 -72.86
C GLY A 628 -82.34 98.32 -73.71
N GLU A 629 -81.01 98.26 -73.64
CA GLU A 629 -80.20 97.34 -74.45
C GLU A 629 -80.08 95.95 -73.81
N VAL A 630 -80.07 94.92 -74.66
CA VAL A 630 -79.68 93.56 -74.31
C VAL A 630 -78.29 93.28 -74.88
N GLY A 631 -77.30 93.10 -74.02
CA GLY A 631 -75.96 92.64 -74.41
C GLY A 631 -75.88 91.12 -74.34
N ILE A 632 -75.28 90.49 -75.34
CA ILE A 632 -74.91 89.06 -75.34
C ILE A 632 -73.39 88.98 -75.54
N GLY A 633 -72.72 88.11 -74.79
CA GLY A 633 -71.28 87.94 -74.88
C GLY A 633 -70.84 86.50 -74.65
N ALA A 634 -69.68 86.14 -75.19
CA ALA A 634 -69.01 84.87 -74.99
C ALA A 634 -67.55 85.12 -74.63
N GLY A 635 -66.95 84.21 -73.85
CA GLY A 635 -65.59 84.33 -73.36
C GLY A 635 -64.94 82.97 -73.17
N VAL A 636 -63.61 82.93 -73.22
CA VAL A 636 -62.81 81.75 -72.93
C VAL A 636 -61.81 82.08 -71.83
N GLY A 637 -61.46 81.08 -71.02
CA GLY A 637 -60.54 81.25 -69.90
C GLY A 637 -59.71 79.99 -69.70
N HIS A 638 -58.40 80.15 -69.57
CA HIS A 638 -57.46 79.07 -69.32
C HIS A 638 -56.86 79.22 -67.92
N TYR A 639 -56.79 78.13 -67.15
CA TYR A 639 -56.15 78.11 -65.84
C TYR A 639 -55.42 76.77 -65.62
N VAL A 640 -54.09 76.85 -65.42
CA VAL A 640 -53.15 75.73 -65.25
C VAL A 640 -53.22 74.69 -66.38
N ASN A 641 -54.13 73.72 -66.30
CA ASN A 641 -54.32 72.63 -67.25
C ASN A 641 -55.78 72.47 -67.71
N SER A 642 -56.62 73.48 -67.46
CA SER A 642 -58.06 73.46 -67.76
C SER A 642 -58.50 74.71 -68.53
N GLU A 643 -59.45 74.52 -69.43
CA GLU A 643 -60.10 75.58 -70.19
C GLU A 643 -61.60 75.60 -69.91
N GLY A 644 -62.14 76.81 -69.74
CA GLY A 644 -63.55 77.10 -69.62
C GLY A 644 -64.04 77.94 -70.80
N VAL A 645 -65.26 77.67 -71.24
CA VAL A 645 -66.01 78.52 -72.18
C VAL A 645 -67.23 79.06 -71.45
N ALA A 646 -67.47 80.35 -71.58
CA ALA A 646 -68.60 81.06 -70.99
C ALA A 646 -69.45 81.74 -72.05
N ILE A 647 -70.74 81.85 -71.76
CA ILE A 647 -71.70 82.71 -72.45
C ILE A 647 -72.45 83.54 -71.40
N GLY A 648 -73.00 84.67 -71.80
CA GLY A 648 -73.79 85.51 -70.90
C GLY A 648 -74.72 86.46 -71.62
N VAL A 649 -75.66 86.99 -70.86
CA VAL A 649 -76.62 88.00 -71.26
C VAL A 649 -76.71 89.08 -70.18
N ALA A 650 -76.84 90.33 -70.60
CA ALA A 650 -77.08 91.47 -69.72
C ALA A 650 -78.23 92.33 -70.25
N TYR A 651 -78.96 92.94 -69.34
CA TYR A 651 -80.04 93.88 -69.64
C TYR A 651 -79.96 95.05 -68.66
N ALA A 652 -80.08 96.28 -69.16
CA ALA A 652 -80.09 97.48 -68.32
C ALA A 652 -81.44 98.20 -68.47
N PRO A 653 -82.40 98.00 -67.54
CA PRO A 653 -83.66 98.73 -67.55
C PRO A 653 -83.51 100.27 -67.48
N THR A 654 -82.39 100.77 -66.94
CA THR A 654 -82.06 102.21 -66.88
C THR A 654 -80.53 102.41 -66.92
N ASP A 655 -80.05 103.62 -67.22
CA ASP A 655 -78.60 103.91 -67.29
C ASP A 655 -77.84 103.68 -65.97
N VAL A 656 -78.59 103.72 -64.85
CA VAL A 656 -78.07 103.53 -63.49
C VAL A 656 -78.20 102.10 -62.99
N PHE A 657 -79.05 101.24 -63.58
CA PHE A 657 -79.28 99.88 -63.11
C PHE A 657 -79.18 98.84 -64.23
N ARG A 658 -78.25 97.89 -64.05
CA ARG A 658 -78.04 96.75 -64.96
C ARG A 658 -78.09 95.43 -64.20
N VAL A 659 -78.68 94.41 -64.82
CA VAL A 659 -78.55 93.00 -64.43
C VAL A 659 -77.78 92.23 -65.49
N ASN A 660 -77.03 91.20 -65.07
CA ASN A 660 -76.37 90.26 -65.98
C ASN A 660 -76.38 88.84 -65.41
N ALA A 661 -76.47 87.86 -66.31
CA ALA A 661 -76.39 86.45 -66.03
C ALA A 661 -75.38 85.80 -66.97
N LYS A 662 -74.57 84.88 -66.46
CA LYS A 662 -73.50 84.17 -67.17
C LYS A 662 -73.58 82.69 -66.84
N TYR A 663 -73.26 81.85 -67.82
CA TYR A 663 -73.15 80.40 -67.68
C TYR A 663 -71.85 79.93 -68.34
N SER A 664 -71.15 78.96 -67.75
CA SER A 664 -69.89 78.46 -68.28
C SER A 664 -69.72 76.95 -68.05
N VAL A 665 -68.98 76.31 -68.95
CA VAL A 665 -68.69 74.85 -68.98
C VAL A 665 -67.21 74.62 -69.32
N THR A 666 -66.61 73.54 -68.81
CA THR A 666 -65.20 73.22 -69.13
C THR A 666 -65.06 72.33 -70.37
N THR A 667 -64.06 72.60 -71.19
CA THR A 667 -63.85 71.91 -72.49
C THR A 667 -63.63 70.41 -72.29
N GLY A 668 -62.87 70.03 -71.26
CA GLY A 668 -62.60 68.64 -70.90
C GLY A 668 -63.71 67.94 -70.09
N SER A 669 -64.74 68.64 -69.63
CA SER A 669 -65.87 68.04 -68.89
C SER A 669 -67.11 68.94 -68.87
N ILE A 670 -68.12 68.57 -69.66
CA ILE A 670 -69.42 69.28 -69.69
C ILE A 670 -70.21 69.17 -68.37
N HIS A 671 -69.84 68.24 -67.49
CA HIS A 671 -70.48 68.06 -66.17
C HIS A 671 -70.05 69.11 -65.14
N ASN A 672 -68.93 69.80 -65.37
CA ASN A 672 -68.44 70.84 -64.47
C ASN A 672 -68.77 72.20 -65.10
N SER A 673 -69.78 72.86 -64.53
CA SER A 673 -70.34 74.12 -65.01
C SER A 673 -70.62 75.08 -63.86
N ALA A 674 -70.71 76.37 -64.18
CA ALA A 674 -70.99 77.43 -63.23
C ALA A 674 -72.04 78.41 -63.78
N VAL A 675 -72.84 78.98 -62.87
CA VAL A 675 -73.78 80.09 -63.14
C VAL A 675 -73.36 81.27 -62.28
N ALA A 676 -73.33 82.47 -62.85
CA ALA A 676 -73.12 83.71 -62.12
C ALA A 676 -74.21 84.72 -62.50
N VAL A 677 -74.81 85.38 -61.51
CA VAL A 677 -75.81 86.45 -61.71
C VAL A 677 -75.38 87.64 -60.87
N GLY A 678 -75.44 88.84 -61.44
CA GLY A 678 -75.03 90.06 -60.77
C GLY A 678 -75.86 91.27 -61.20
N ALA A 679 -76.08 92.19 -60.26
CA ALA A 679 -76.65 93.50 -60.52
C ALA A 679 -75.59 94.60 -60.29
N THR A 680 -75.72 95.71 -60.98
CA THR A 680 -74.88 96.90 -60.80
C THR A 680 -75.77 98.13 -60.70
N TYR A 681 -75.64 98.90 -59.62
CA TYR A 681 -76.30 100.18 -59.45
C TYR A 681 -75.25 101.30 -59.40
N LYS A 682 -75.33 102.27 -60.31
CA LYS A 682 -74.41 103.42 -60.41
C LYS A 682 -75.00 104.60 -59.64
N PHE A 683 -74.27 105.11 -58.66
CA PHE A 683 -74.55 106.37 -57.99
C PHE A 683 -73.37 107.34 -58.11
N LYS A 684 -73.65 108.64 -58.08
CA LYS A 684 -72.62 109.69 -58.07
C LYS A 684 -72.47 110.22 -56.65
N LEU A 685 -71.26 110.13 -56.10
CA LEU A 685 -70.84 110.94 -54.97
C LEU A 685 -70.54 112.36 -55.46
N ARG A 686 -70.68 113.36 -54.58
CA ARG A 686 -70.38 114.78 -54.82
C ARG A 686 -69.11 115.17 -54.08
#